data_AF-A0AB34PPV0-F1
#
_entry.id   AF-A0AB34PPV0-F1
#
_cell.length_a   1.000
_cell.length_b   1.000
_cell.length_c   1.000
_cell.angle_alpha   90.00
_cell.angle_beta   90.00
_cell.angle_gamma   90.00
#
_symmetry.space_group_name_H-M   'P 1'
#
loop_
_entity.id
_entity.type
_entity.pdbx_description
1 polymer ?
#
loop_
_entity_poly.entity_id
_entity_poly.type
_entity_poly.pdbx_seq_one_letter_code
_entity_poly.pdbx_strand_id
1 'polypeptide(L)'
;MIQQSTNSSDETESVSKQPQHQHHISPMNQLQSLNKEEVGKKSSKTDHIKQYIFKTVENMPTPKLMWLISPIAIVIYSTAFNIASEVLYSKFTYNSYGISFFKIAVLFLDVFIFLVVIYEQFYFTNDVHFTNKWSKYTYILICKILKKILWIILLIACVFQVIVISTGRLNNPLNIDNDYMQYFEMTPNEKTTYFIINLFSLIFNGAVLTIWWSTNISSVHSLFGLINLINILIGISISQINIVHIHNSHGANRRLHNWFIITGSFMTGQSAIGLSIVLLINEKNRLKDFIGKLIFFYDVYVAAVFCLLLGCTIVSGIYFNNDSSFPISIFILYLCSIIISVVSFMCTRYFRLRGGFTNNYQVEEYDLLSLTTHQKQGWGKLIDINRKYNGGISGDYVISLMENYANAKLSGMTCKVLRVFKKHEITPNPSTSSLKKSKQQHKKNMNTAFEDLDPESLLFQESPGSQSYESPIKHLEDEYRPLSKNQLKRLAKKNQKDKKLLELKSLENNTEIFYQELMNTEALILLTIVEEFDLSERIPGWIGKKLNKWFGKNSKFPILCIRFGLLGFHWPFKRSTFYCSATKKPVARGAAVLYAISQWNAQHEKLTVLLDPTYKDVNFEAGITSSGWYKIKLPNSHIIDLRPFQNQTSTDYFKAIKYRTQDNSFKQAHGQVIETNVFNYENCQEIINMNQNISQNRQSSGQSQQLLQPDWEFIYNLGNFSNEKKYRSLLFLKVDNQIIASCVIFRLGDTMTSDIQGLDHAISKKYKAYFVMMQEVIKIGLREGVKFIDFGPTTEEAKVTIGCNVVPLCGSIYPKNKFLGPIIKFAASKVDV
;
A
#
# COMPACT_ATOMS: atom_id res chain seq x y z
N MET A 1 -4.41 -47.60 -43.60
CA MET A 1 -5.84 -47.83 -43.92
C MET A 1 -6.57 -46.51 -43.68
N ILE A 2 -7.32 -45.93 -44.63
CA ILE A 2 -8.50 -46.46 -45.37
C ILE A 2 -9.66 -46.59 -44.38
N GLN A 3 -10.83 -45.92 -44.50
CA GLN A 3 -11.49 -45.11 -45.56
C GLN A 3 -12.47 -44.12 -44.83
N GLN A 4 -12.98 -42.95 -45.29
CA GLN A 4 -13.78 -42.58 -46.48
C GLN A 4 -15.02 -43.50 -46.71
N SER A 5 -16.24 -43.05 -47.09
CA SER A 5 -16.74 -41.77 -47.64
C SER A 5 -18.26 -41.58 -47.32
N THR A 6 -18.76 -40.34 -47.15
CA THR A 6 -19.71 -39.59 -48.04
C THR A 6 -21.17 -40.06 -48.18
N ASN A 7 -22.11 -39.09 -48.15
CA ASN A 7 -23.22 -38.82 -49.13
C ASN A 7 -24.39 -38.04 -48.47
N SER A 8 -25.30 -37.32 -49.16
CA SER A 8 -25.20 -36.41 -50.34
C SER A 8 -26.61 -35.88 -50.74
N SER A 9 -26.79 -34.55 -50.85
CA SER A 9 -27.82 -33.83 -51.65
C SER A 9 -27.64 -32.32 -51.40
N ASP A 10 -27.19 -31.50 -52.35
CA ASP A 10 -27.92 -30.93 -53.50
C ASP A 10 -28.98 -29.90 -53.05
N GLU A 11 -29.07 -28.68 -53.59
CA GLU A 11 -28.65 -28.11 -54.89
C GLU A 11 -28.19 -26.62 -54.66
N THR A 12 -27.87 -25.66 -55.57
CA THR A 12 -27.93 -25.45 -57.04
C THR A 12 -26.70 -24.61 -57.53
N GLU A 13 -26.89 -23.69 -58.49
CA GLU A 13 -25.87 -22.95 -59.29
C GLU A 13 -25.78 -21.45 -58.88
N SER A 14 -24.93 -20.54 -59.43
CA SER A 14 -24.18 -20.56 -60.68
C SER A 14 -22.88 -19.71 -60.70
N VAL A 15 -21.85 -20.24 -61.37
CA VAL A 15 -20.98 -19.62 -62.42
C VAL A 15 -20.93 -18.07 -62.48
N SER A 16 -19.79 -17.35 -62.53
CA SER A 16 -18.33 -17.61 -62.38
C SER A 16 -17.59 -16.22 -62.32
N LYS A 17 -16.26 -15.98 -62.41
CA LYS A 17 -15.04 -16.76 -62.78
C LYS A 17 -13.76 -16.15 -62.13
N GLN A 18 -12.58 -16.32 -62.75
CA GLN A 18 -11.23 -15.90 -62.32
C GLN A 18 -10.41 -15.41 -63.57
N PRO A 19 -9.15 -14.88 -63.52
CA PRO A 19 -7.98 -15.47 -62.83
C PRO A 19 -6.91 -14.50 -62.22
N GLN A 20 -5.79 -15.11 -61.80
CA GLN A 20 -4.56 -14.59 -61.16
C GLN A 20 -3.68 -13.74 -62.14
N HIS A 21 -2.56 -13.07 -61.80
CA HIS A 21 -1.37 -13.52 -61.02
C HIS A 21 -0.51 -12.38 -60.43
N GLN A 22 0.56 -12.78 -59.70
CA GLN A 22 1.56 -11.91 -59.05
C GLN A 22 2.63 -11.39 -60.03
N HIS A 23 3.36 -10.32 -59.66
CA HIS A 23 4.82 -10.38 -59.50
C HIS A 23 5.38 -9.13 -58.77
N HIS A 24 6.54 -9.28 -58.12
CA HIS A 24 7.32 -8.18 -57.53
C HIS A 24 8.05 -7.35 -58.60
N ILE A 25 8.32 -6.05 -58.33
CA ILE A 25 9.66 -5.42 -58.44
C ILE A 25 9.64 -3.97 -57.88
N SER A 26 10.82 -3.49 -57.49
CA SER A 26 11.21 -2.10 -57.15
C SER A 26 12.72 -1.98 -57.44
N PRO A 27 13.37 -0.79 -57.57
CA PRO A 27 12.97 0.53 -57.05
C PRO A 27 13.24 1.76 -57.99
N MET A 28 13.01 2.96 -57.43
CA MET A 28 13.66 4.26 -57.67
C MET A 28 14.18 4.69 -59.07
N ASN A 29 13.65 5.82 -59.56
CA ASN A 29 14.38 7.06 -59.91
C ASN A 29 13.34 8.21 -59.91
N GLN A 30 13.47 9.35 -59.23
CA GLN A 30 14.50 10.42 -59.16
C GLN A 30 14.30 11.57 -60.18
N LEU A 31 14.34 12.80 -59.65
CA LEU A 31 14.36 14.13 -60.30
C LEU A 31 13.07 14.52 -61.08
N GLN A 32 12.46 15.69 -60.82
CA GLN A 32 12.79 17.06 -61.29
C GLN A 32 12.71 17.21 -62.82
N SER A 33 12.07 18.24 -63.40
CA SER A 33 11.30 19.38 -62.85
C SER A 33 10.52 20.11 -64.00
N LEU A 34 10.08 21.35 -63.77
CA LEU A 34 9.61 22.37 -64.74
C LEU A 34 8.15 22.28 -65.27
N ASN A 35 7.33 23.14 -64.64
CA ASN A 35 6.42 24.13 -65.25
C ASN A 35 5.44 23.73 -66.37
N LYS A 36 4.15 23.87 -66.05
CA LYS A 36 3.31 24.91 -66.69
C LYS A 36 2.27 25.48 -65.72
N GLU A 37 1.84 26.70 -65.98
CA GLU A 37 1.05 27.55 -65.09
C GLU A 37 -0.47 27.32 -65.21
N GLU A 38 -1.19 27.70 -64.15
CA GLU A 38 -2.55 28.30 -64.05
C GLU A 38 -3.70 27.83 -65.01
N VAL A 39 -4.99 27.83 -64.62
CA VAL A 39 -5.72 28.86 -63.86
C VAL A 39 -6.81 28.27 -62.94
N GLY A 40 -6.84 28.78 -61.70
CA GLY A 40 -8.06 29.17 -60.97
C GLY A 40 -9.26 28.23 -60.85
N LYS A 41 -9.40 27.59 -59.68
CA LYS A 41 -10.71 27.41 -59.01
C LYS A 41 -10.67 28.00 -57.61
N LYS A 42 -11.63 28.89 -57.30
CA LYS A 42 -11.77 29.52 -55.98
C LYS A 42 -12.20 28.47 -54.94
N SER A 43 -11.28 28.05 -54.07
CA SER A 43 -11.62 27.29 -52.87
C SER A 43 -12.59 28.10 -52.01
N SER A 44 -13.71 27.51 -51.58
CA SER A 44 -14.71 28.23 -50.80
C SER A 44 -14.31 28.31 -49.33
N LYS A 45 -14.61 29.43 -48.66
CA LYS A 45 -14.41 29.54 -47.19
C LYS A 45 -15.14 28.41 -46.44
N THR A 46 -16.27 27.97 -46.97
CA THR A 46 -17.06 26.83 -46.48
C THR A 46 -16.29 25.51 -46.43
N ASP A 47 -15.36 25.25 -47.35
CA ASP A 47 -14.63 23.97 -47.39
C ASP A 47 -13.51 23.92 -46.36
N HIS A 48 -12.78 25.03 -46.16
CA HIS A 48 -11.86 25.16 -45.02
C HIS A 48 -12.60 25.12 -43.68
N ILE A 49 -13.78 25.73 -43.57
CA ILE A 49 -14.61 25.64 -42.35
C ILE A 49 -15.11 24.21 -42.13
N LYS A 50 -15.58 23.50 -43.15
CA LYS A 50 -15.97 22.07 -43.05
C LYS A 50 -14.80 21.19 -42.62
N GLN A 51 -13.63 21.35 -43.22
CA GLN A 51 -12.43 20.60 -42.82
C GLN A 51 -11.99 20.93 -41.39
N TYR A 52 -12.05 22.20 -40.98
CA TYR A 52 -11.71 22.59 -39.61
C TYR A 52 -12.72 22.03 -38.60
N ILE A 53 -14.02 22.05 -38.91
CA ILE A 53 -15.07 21.46 -38.07
C ILE A 53 -14.91 19.93 -37.98
N PHE A 54 -14.76 19.21 -39.11
CA PHE A 54 -14.54 17.76 -39.08
C PHE A 54 -13.30 17.39 -38.26
N LYS A 55 -12.18 18.08 -38.50
CA LYS A 55 -10.92 17.86 -37.75
C LYS A 55 -11.02 18.29 -36.28
N THR A 56 -11.98 19.15 -35.92
CA THR A 56 -12.31 19.47 -34.52
C THR A 56 -13.18 18.39 -33.91
N VAL A 57 -14.16 17.84 -34.63
CA VAL A 57 -15.07 16.78 -34.17
C VAL A 57 -14.36 15.44 -34.02
N GLU A 58 -13.46 15.06 -34.94
CA GLU A 58 -12.62 13.86 -34.81
C GLU A 58 -11.60 13.97 -33.65
N ASN A 59 -11.22 15.19 -33.27
CA ASN A 59 -10.37 15.46 -32.11
C ASN A 59 -11.17 15.85 -30.85
N MET A 60 -12.50 15.89 -30.89
CA MET A 60 -13.28 15.95 -29.66
C MET A 60 -13.11 14.60 -28.95
N PRO A 61 -12.63 14.57 -27.69
CA PRO A 61 -12.70 13.34 -26.93
C PRO A 61 -14.18 12.94 -26.83
N THR A 62 -14.48 11.66 -27.05
CA THR A 62 -15.82 11.10 -26.78
C THR A 62 -16.32 11.60 -25.42
N PRO A 63 -17.60 11.98 -25.28
CA PRO A 63 -18.09 12.70 -24.10
C PRO A 63 -17.95 11.85 -22.83
N LYS A 64 -16.80 11.95 -22.17
CA LYS A 64 -16.48 11.22 -20.96
C LYS A 64 -17.45 11.65 -19.88
N LEU A 65 -17.84 10.70 -19.03
CA LEU A 65 -18.76 10.92 -17.90
C LEU A 65 -18.36 12.12 -17.02
N MET A 66 -17.08 12.51 -17.03
CA MET A 66 -16.55 13.76 -16.49
C MET A 66 -17.33 15.03 -16.85
N TRP A 67 -17.95 15.15 -18.03
CA TRP A 67 -18.68 16.38 -18.39
C TRP A 67 -19.92 16.60 -17.50
N LEU A 68 -20.65 15.52 -17.23
CA LEU A 68 -21.79 15.46 -16.30
C LEU A 68 -21.40 15.66 -14.82
N ILE A 69 -20.09 15.63 -14.52
CA ILE A 69 -19.52 15.74 -13.16
C ILE A 69 -18.56 16.95 -13.11
N SER A 70 -18.61 17.84 -14.10
CA SER A 70 -17.75 19.02 -14.14
C SER A 70 -18.25 20.09 -13.16
N PRO A 71 -17.36 20.88 -12.54
CA PRO A 71 -17.74 22.03 -11.71
C PRO A 71 -18.82 22.93 -12.32
N ILE A 72 -18.69 23.23 -13.61
CA ILE A 72 -19.64 24.09 -14.34
C ILE A 72 -20.99 23.39 -14.51
N ALA A 73 -21.02 22.11 -14.87
CA ALA A 73 -22.27 21.35 -14.96
C ALA A 73 -23.01 21.26 -13.62
N ILE A 74 -22.29 21.07 -12.50
CA ILE A 74 -22.90 21.00 -11.17
C ILE A 74 -23.59 22.31 -10.79
N VAL A 75 -23.01 23.49 -11.07
CA VAL A 75 -23.73 24.76 -10.88
C VAL A 75 -24.91 24.88 -11.83
N ILE A 76 -24.76 24.51 -13.12
CA ILE A 76 -25.86 24.56 -14.09
C ILE A 76 -27.06 23.70 -13.66
N TYR A 77 -26.82 22.51 -13.09
CA TYR A 77 -27.90 21.67 -12.53
C TYR A 77 -28.54 22.32 -11.30
N SER A 78 -27.74 22.91 -10.41
CA SER A 78 -28.22 23.70 -9.26
C SER A 78 -29.16 24.82 -9.74
N THR A 79 -28.67 25.69 -10.62
CA THR A 79 -29.45 26.79 -11.21
C THR A 79 -30.73 26.27 -11.89
N ALA A 80 -30.65 25.18 -12.67
CA ALA A 80 -31.80 24.63 -13.38
C ALA A 80 -32.90 24.10 -12.45
N PHE A 81 -32.55 23.34 -11.40
CA PHE A 81 -33.52 22.85 -10.43
C PHE A 81 -34.04 23.96 -9.50
N ASN A 82 -33.22 24.97 -9.18
CA ASN A 82 -33.65 26.16 -8.45
C ASN A 82 -34.63 27.01 -9.28
N ILE A 83 -34.39 27.19 -10.60
CA ILE A 83 -35.34 27.86 -11.52
C ILE A 83 -36.63 27.04 -11.61
N ALA A 84 -36.57 25.74 -11.85
CA ALA A 84 -37.77 24.89 -11.95
C ALA A 84 -38.59 24.92 -10.64
N SER A 85 -37.92 24.96 -9.49
CA SER A 85 -38.53 25.08 -8.17
C SER A 85 -39.26 26.42 -7.95
N GLU A 86 -38.74 27.53 -8.48
CA GLU A 86 -39.39 28.85 -8.38
C GLU A 86 -40.48 29.05 -9.44
N VAL A 87 -40.27 28.59 -10.68
CA VAL A 87 -41.30 28.61 -11.73
C VAL A 87 -42.53 27.82 -11.30
N LEU A 88 -42.35 26.64 -10.68
CA LEU A 88 -43.47 25.88 -10.13
C LEU A 88 -44.09 26.56 -8.91
N TYR A 89 -43.31 27.18 -8.02
CA TYR A 89 -43.87 27.94 -6.88
C TYR A 89 -44.79 29.06 -7.39
N SER A 90 -44.28 29.90 -8.29
CA SER A 90 -45.03 31.00 -8.91
C SER A 90 -46.25 30.52 -9.70
N LYS A 91 -46.18 29.36 -10.40
CA LYS A 91 -47.36 28.73 -11.03
C LYS A 91 -48.44 28.37 -9.99
N PHE A 92 -48.05 27.77 -8.86
CA PHE A 92 -49.01 27.32 -7.85
C PHE A 92 -49.54 28.47 -6.97
N THR A 93 -48.76 29.54 -6.78
CA THR A 93 -49.18 30.77 -6.07
C THR A 93 -49.58 31.91 -7.01
N TYR A 94 -49.99 31.59 -8.24
CA TYR A 94 -50.29 32.56 -9.30
C TYR A 94 -51.35 33.58 -8.87
N ASN A 95 -52.43 33.12 -8.25
CA ASN A 95 -53.55 33.93 -7.72
C ASN A 95 -53.15 34.91 -6.60
N SER A 96 -51.90 34.87 -6.12
CA SER A 96 -51.40 35.69 -5.01
C SER A 96 -50.07 36.37 -5.33
N TYR A 97 -49.59 36.30 -6.58
CA TYR A 97 -48.27 36.80 -7.02
C TYR A 97 -47.11 36.33 -6.11
N GLY A 98 -47.20 35.10 -5.58
CA GLY A 98 -46.21 34.58 -4.63
C GLY A 98 -44.83 34.41 -5.26
N ILE A 99 -43.82 34.93 -4.56
CA ILE A 99 -42.39 34.85 -4.92
C ILE A 99 -41.61 34.34 -3.70
N SER A 100 -40.72 33.37 -3.87
CA SER A 100 -39.90 32.84 -2.78
C SER A 100 -38.57 33.58 -2.70
N PHE A 101 -38.52 34.60 -1.84
CA PHE A 101 -37.28 35.35 -1.57
C PHE A 101 -36.09 34.44 -1.25
N PHE A 102 -36.33 33.33 -0.54
CA PHE A 102 -35.32 32.32 -0.26
C PHE A 102 -34.72 31.69 -1.54
N LYS A 103 -35.57 31.24 -2.48
CA LYS A 103 -35.10 30.60 -3.73
C LYS A 103 -34.43 31.60 -4.66
N ILE A 104 -34.92 32.84 -4.71
CA ILE A 104 -34.24 33.93 -5.42
C ILE A 104 -32.84 34.17 -4.84
N ALA A 105 -32.69 34.18 -3.51
CA ALA A 105 -31.38 34.33 -2.87
C ALA A 105 -30.42 33.18 -3.23
N VAL A 106 -30.90 31.94 -3.32
CA VAL A 106 -30.10 30.79 -3.78
C VAL A 106 -29.73 30.92 -5.27
N LEU A 107 -30.64 31.37 -6.13
CA LEU A 107 -30.36 31.61 -7.55
C LEU A 107 -29.29 32.70 -7.78
N PHE A 108 -29.33 33.80 -7.03
CA PHE A 108 -28.24 34.77 -7.04
C PHE A 108 -26.91 34.16 -6.58
N LEU A 109 -26.95 33.27 -5.58
CA LEU A 109 -25.77 32.60 -5.05
C LEU A 109 -25.15 31.64 -6.07
N ASP A 110 -25.95 30.85 -6.78
CA ASP A 110 -25.50 30.02 -7.91
C ASP A 110 -24.79 30.86 -8.96
N VAL A 111 -25.32 32.03 -9.32
CA VAL A 111 -24.68 32.95 -10.30
C VAL A 111 -23.32 33.47 -9.79
N PHE A 112 -23.21 33.85 -8.52
CA PHE A 112 -21.91 34.25 -7.95
C PHE A 112 -20.92 33.08 -7.89
N ILE A 113 -21.37 31.87 -7.59
CA ILE A 113 -20.52 30.68 -7.57
C ILE A 113 -20.08 30.31 -9.00
N PHE A 114 -20.97 30.39 -10.00
CA PHE A 114 -20.68 30.19 -11.42
C PHE A 114 -19.58 31.15 -11.89
N LEU A 115 -19.68 32.44 -11.56
CA LEU A 115 -18.68 33.45 -11.89
C LEU A 115 -17.32 33.16 -11.23
N VAL A 116 -17.30 32.71 -9.97
CA VAL A 116 -16.05 32.32 -9.30
C VAL A 116 -15.45 31.04 -9.91
N VAL A 117 -16.27 30.06 -10.31
CA VAL A 117 -15.82 28.83 -10.97
C VAL A 117 -15.27 29.11 -12.37
N ILE A 118 -15.89 30.02 -13.13
CA ILE A 118 -15.38 30.50 -14.42
C ILE A 118 -14.08 31.30 -14.23
N TYR A 119 -14.02 32.18 -13.23
CA TYR A 119 -12.79 32.92 -12.92
C TYR A 119 -11.63 31.96 -12.59
N GLU A 120 -11.88 30.92 -11.79
CA GLU A 120 -10.89 29.87 -11.55
C GLU A 120 -10.53 29.12 -12.85
N GLN A 121 -11.48 28.66 -13.67
CA GLN A 121 -11.12 27.89 -14.88
C GLN A 121 -10.40 28.71 -15.98
N PHE A 122 -10.72 30.00 -16.15
CA PHE A 122 -10.14 30.81 -17.23
C PHE A 122 -8.88 31.60 -16.81
N TYR A 123 -8.76 32.03 -15.55
CA TYR A 123 -7.57 32.76 -15.07
C TYR A 123 -6.57 31.89 -14.28
N PHE A 124 -6.92 30.65 -13.89
CA PHE A 124 -6.02 29.75 -13.16
C PHE A 124 -5.63 28.50 -13.97
N THR A 125 -4.80 28.70 -15.00
CA THR A 125 -3.75 27.72 -15.28
C THR A 125 -2.65 27.84 -14.22
N ASN A 126 -2.03 26.73 -13.82
CA ASN A 126 -1.28 26.59 -12.56
C ASN A 126 0.05 27.40 -12.45
N ASP A 127 0.39 28.23 -13.44
CA ASP A 127 1.68 28.90 -13.56
C ASP A 127 1.59 30.41 -13.92
N VAL A 128 0.40 31.03 -13.82
CA VAL A 128 0.23 32.48 -14.05
C VAL A 128 0.88 33.31 -12.92
N HIS A 129 1.94 34.05 -13.25
CA HIS A 129 2.54 35.03 -12.35
C HIS A 129 1.67 36.29 -12.20
N PHE A 130 1.16 36.56 -10.99
CA PHE A 130 0.53 37.85 -10.66
C PHE A 130 1.57 38.98 -10.62
N THR A 131 1.77 39.66 -11.75
CA THR A 131 2.69 40.80 -11.90
C THR A 131 2.22 42.06 -11.16
N ASN A 132 0.91 42.21 -10.95
CA ASN A 132 0.31 43.38 -10.32
C ASN A 132 -0.05 43.11 -8.85
N LYS A 133 0.31 44.05 -7.95
CA LYS A 133 -0.05 44.02 -6.53
C LYS A 133 -1.58 43.93 -6.33
N TRP A 134 -2.36 44.57 -7.21
CA TRP A 134 -3.82 44.53 -7.18
C TRP A 134 -4.38 43.14 -7.49
N SER A 135 -3.93 42.46 -8.56
CA SER A 135 -4.45 41.12 -8.89
C SER A 135 -4.15 40.07 -7.81
N LYS A 136 -3.04 40.23 -7.08
CA LYS A 136 -2.76 39.44 -5.87
C LYS A 136 -3.75 39.71 -4.72
N TYR A 137 -4.20 40.96 -4.54
CA TYR A 137 -5.26 41.28 -3.56
C TYR A 137 -6.62 40.76 -4.03
N THR A 138 -6.99 40.95 -5.30
CA THR A 138 -8.21 40.40 -5.89
C THR A 138 -8.26 38.87 -5.74
N TYR A 139 -7.15 38.16 -5.97
CA TYR A 139 -7.05 36.72 -5.74
C TYR A 139 -7.29 36.33 -4.27
N ILE A 140 -6.73 37.07 -3.30
CA ILE A 140 -6.99 36.81 -1.87
C ILE A 140 -8.46 37.06 -1.53
N LEU A 141 -9.03 38.17 -2.02
CA LEU A 141 -10.42 38.54 -1.78
C LEU A 141 -11.38 37.50 -2.38
N ILE A 142 -11.21 37.12 -3.65
CA ILE A 142 -12.09 36.15 -4.34
C ILE A 142 -11.83 34.73 -3.82
N CYS A 143 -10.62 34.19 -4.01
CA CYS A 143 -10.33 32.77 -3.82
C CYS A 143 -10.09 32.35 -2.36
N LYS A 144 -9.87 33.27 -1.41
CA LYS A 144 -9.72 32.93 0.03
C LYS A 144 -10.81 33.45 0.96
N ILE A 145 -11.47 34.55 0.62
CA ILE A 145 -12.49 35.20 1.47
C ILE A 145 -13.89 34.97 0.89
N LEU A 146 -14.21 35.55 -0.27
CA LEU A 146 -15.52 35.44 -0.92
C LEU A 146 -15.93 33.98 -1.15
N LYS A 147 -15.02 33.14 -1.66
CA LYS A 147 -15.21 31.69 -1.81
C LYS A 147 -15.71 31.00 -0.52
N LYS A 148 -15.18 31.40 0.65
CA LYS A 148 -15.63 30.86 1.95
C LYS A 148 -16.98 31.42 2.39
N ILE A 149 -17.20 32.72 2.15
CA ILE A 149 -18.46 33.39 2.49
C ILE A 149 -19.62 32.79 1.67
N LEU A 150 -19.45 32.65 0.35
CA LEU A 150 -20.42 32.00 -0.54
C LEU A 150 -20.71 30.55 -0.10
N TRP A 151 -19.68 29.79 0.29
CA TRP A 151 -19.83 28.42 0.79
C TRP A 151 -20.61 28.36 2.12
N ILE A 152 -20.36 29.28 3.05
CA ILE A 152 -21.10 29.38 4.32
C ILE A 152 -22.56 29.79 4.09
N ILE A 153 -22.82 30.75 3.19
CA ILE A 153 -24.19 31.17 2.85
C ILE A 153 -24.94 30.03 2.17
N LEU A 154 -24.31 29.28 1.24
CA LEU A 154 -24.94 28.12 0.60
C LEU A 154 -25.19 27.00 1.62
N LEU A 155 -24.29 26.78 2.58
CA LEU A 155 -24.51 25.82 3.66
C LEU A 155 -25.73 26.19 4.53
N ILE A 156 -25.84 27.46 4.92
CA ILE A 156 -27.00 27.98 5.68
C ILE A 156 -28.27 27.81 4.85
N ALA A 157 -28.23 28.10 3.55
CA ALA A 157 -29.35 27.90 2.65
C ALA A 157 -29.76 26.41 2.53
N CYS A 158 -28.80 25.49 2.35
CA CYS A 158 -29.08 24.05 2.33
C CYS A 158 -29.74 23.58 3.64
N VAL A 159 -29.26 24.04 4.80
CA VAL A 159 -29.86 23.70 6.11
C VAL A 159 -31.28 24.26 6.22
N PHE A 160 -31.51 25.52 5.82
CA PHE A 160 -32.85 26.12 5.81
C PHE A 160 -33.80 25.40 4.86
N GLN A 161 -33.32 25.02 3.67
CA GLN A 161 -34.10 24.24 2.70
C GLN A 161 -34.49 22.86 3.24
N VAL A 162 -33.61 22.18 3.97
CA VAL A 162 -33.95 20.93 4.68
C VAL A 162 -35.03 21.16 5.74
N ILE A 163 -34.95 22.25 6.50
CA ILE A 163 -35.96 22.61 7.50
C ILE A 163 -37.32 22.84 6.82
N VAL A 164 -37.38 23.61 5.73
CA VAL A 164 -38.62 23.86 4.97
C VAL A 164 -39.19 22.58 4.36
N ILE A 165 -38.35 21.67 3.85
CA ILE A 165 -38.77 20.36 3.33
C ILE A 165 -39.23 19.40 4.46
N SER A 166 -38.73 19.58 5.68
CA SER A 166 -39.11 18.81 6.88
C SER A 166 -40.41 19.33 7.53
N THR A 167 -40.65 20.64 7.54
CA THR A 167 -41.89 21.25 8.04
C THR A 167 -43.04 21.16 7.05
N GLY A 168 -42.73 21.24 5.74
CA GLY A 168 -43.69 21.08 4.64
C GLY A 168 -44.25 19.67 4.55
N ARG A 169 -45.37 19.41 5.24
CA ARG A 169 -46.18 18.19 5.06
C ARG A 169 -46.58 18.05 3.59
N LEU A 170 -46.73 16.82 3.07
CA LEU A 170 -47.17 16.59 1.68
C LEU A 170 -48.48 17.31 1.29
N ASN A 171 -49.35 17.60 2.26
CA ASN A 171 -50.58 18.37 2.06
C ASN A 171 -50.34 19.87 1.82
N ASN A 172 -49.24 20.40 2.38
CA ASN A 172 -48.79 21.80 2.37
C ASN A 172 -47.28 21.84 2.00
N PRO A 173 -46.91 21.52 0.74
CA PRO A 173 -45.51 21.45 0.33
C PRO A 173 -44.93 22.84 0.05
N LEU A 174 -45.79 23.87 -0.08
CA LEU A 174 -45.41 25.27 -0.28
C LEU A 174 -44.93 25.94 1.02
N ASN A 175 -45.23 25.35 2.18
CA ASN A 175 -44.96 25.91 3.53
C ASN A 175 -45.57 27.32 3.72
N ILE A 176 -46.82 27.48 3.25
CA ILE A 176 -47.69 28.65 3.43
C ILE A 176 -48.66 28.33 4.60
N ASP A 177 -49.38 29.31 5.16
CA ASP A 177 -50.38 28.99 6.20
C ASP A 177 -51.49 28.07 5.67
N ASN A 178 -52.03 27.22 6.54
CA ASN A 178 -52.96 26.15 6.14
C ASN A 178 -54.31 26.70 5.64
N ASP A 179 -54.72 27.87 6.11
CA ASP A 179 -55.95 28.54 5.67
C ASP A 179 -55.79 29.03 4.22
N TYR A 180 -54.64 29.62 3.87
CA TYR A 180 -54.33 30.00 2.49
C TYR A 180 -54.11 28.80 1.57
N MET A 181 -53.59 27.67 2.08
CA MET A 181 -53.40 26.44 1.31
C MET A 181 -54.69 25.84 0.75
N GLN A 182 -55.86 26.18 1.27
CA GLN A 182 -57.14 25.72 0.72
C GLN A 182 -57.51 26.43 -0.60
N TYR A 183 -56.99 27.63 -0.84
CA TYR A 183 -57.24 28.42 -2.06
C TYR A 183 -56.32 28.04 -3.24
N PHE A 184 -55.37 27.12 -3.04
CA PHE A 184 -54.48 26.61 -4.08
C PHE A 184 -54.84 25.16 -4.42
N GLU A 185 -55.63 24.98 -5.48
CA GLU A 185 -56.17 23.69 -5.97
C GLU A 185 -55.11 22.74 -6.59
N MET A 186 -53.93 22.62 -5.97
CA MET A 186 -52.88 21.72 -6.44
C MET A 186 -53.30 20.24 -6.35
N THR A 187 -53.21 19.52 -7.46
CA THR A 187 -53.43 18.07 -7.48
C THR A 187 -52.38 17.32 -6.63
N PRO A 188 -52.67 16.09 -6.14
CA PRO A 188 -51.68 15.27 -5.42
C PRO A 188 -50.39 15.03 -6.22
N ASN A 189 -50.52 14.90 -7.55
CA ASN A 189 -49.40 14.74 -8.47
C ASN A 189 -48.55 16.03 -8.53
N GLU A 190 -49.16 17.21 -8.58
CA GLU A 190 -48.42 18.49 -8.56
C GLU A 190 -47.74 18.77 -7.22
N LYS A 191 -48.40 18.47 -6.09
CA LYS A 191 -47.78 18.52 -4.75
C LYS A 191 -46.55 17.61 -4.68
N THR A 192 -46.66 16.42 -5.27
CA THR A 192 -45.56 15.44 -5.38
C THR A 192 -44.42 15.94 -6.29
N THR A 193 -44.71 16.39 -7.50
CA THR A 193 -43.71 16.92 -8.45
C THR A 193 -42.96 18.12 -7.88
N TYR A 194 -43.66 19.02 -7.19
CA TYR A 194 -43.04 20.16 -6.51
C TYR A 194 -42.08 19.72 -5.39
N PHE A 195 -42.48 18.76 -4.56
CA PHE A 195 -41.62 18.20 -3.51
C PHE A 195 -40.37 17.52 -4.11
N ILE A 196 -40.53 16.75 -5.20
CA ILE A 196 -39.43 16.11 -5.93
C ILE A 196 -38.42 17.14 -6.44
N ILE A 197 -38.89 18.24 -7.04
CA ILE A 197 -38.02 19.29 -7.59
C ILE A 197 -37.32 20.10 -6.49
N ASN A 198 -37.98 20.36 -5.36
CA ASN A 198 -37.33 20.92 -4.17
C ASN A 198 -36.22 19.99 -3.62
N LEU A 199 -36.42 18.68 -3.66
CA LEU A 199 -35.45 17.70 -3.19
C LEU A 199 -34.25 17.58 -4.16
N PHE A 200 -34.47 17.60 -5.48
CA PHE A 200 -33.37 17.69 -6.45
C PHE A 200 -32.60 19.01 -6.35
N SER A 201 -33.30 20.14 -6.18
CA SER A 201 -32.69 21.44 -5.88
C SER A 201 -31.76 21.33 -4.66
N LEU A 202 -32.22 20.76 -3.54
CA LEU A 202 -31.39 20.53 -2.36
C LEU A 202 -30.17 19.63 -2.65
N ILE A 203 -30.34 18.56 -3.43
CA ILE A 203 -29.23 17.65 -3.81
C ILE A 203 -28.17 18.39 -4.62
N PHE A 204 -28.57 19.22 -5.59
CA PHE A 204 -27.63 19.97 -6.43
C PHE A 204 -27.02 21.19 -5.72
N ASN A 205 -27.77 21.88 -4.86
CA ASN A 205 -27.22 22.87 -3.91
C ASN A 205 -26.14 22.22 -3.01
N GLY A 206 -26.43 21.02 -2.49
CA GLY A 206 -25.48 20.19 -1.75
C GLY A 206 -24.26 19.76 -2.59
N ALA A 207 -24.44 19.49 -3.89
CA ALA A 207 -23.35 19.19 -4.81
C ALA A 207 -22.51 20.42 -5.16
N VAL A 208 -23.07 21.63 -5.22
CA VAL A 208 -22.33 22.89 -5.44
C VAL A 208 -21.37 23.17 -4.28
N LEU A 209 -21.74 22.82 -3.03
CA LEU A 209 -20.81 22.82 -1.89
C LEU A 209 -19.60 21.88 -2.08
N THR A 210 -19.66 20.93 -3.04
CA THR A 210 -18.57 20.01 -3.39
C THR A 210 -17.76 20.42 -4.63
N ILE A 211 -18.02 21.59 -5.23
CA ILE A 211 -17.23 22.04 -6.39
C ILE A 211 -15.79 22.41 -5.99
N TRP A 212 -15.63 23.09 -4.84
CA TRP A 212 -14.33 23.56 -4.36
C TRP A 212 -13.56 22.51 -3.52
N TRP A 213 -13.83 21.24 -3.78
CA TRP A 213 -13.42 20.05 -3.04
C TRP A 213 -12.02 19.53 -3.39
N SER A 214 -11.57 19.70 -4.63
CA SER A 214 -10.36 19.09 -5.17
C SER A 214 -9.06 19.80 -4.76
N THR A 215 -8.57 19.53 -3.54
CA THR A 215 -7.10 19.55 -3.25
C THR A 215 -6.73 19.06 -1.84
N ASN A 216 -7.54 19.32 -0.82
CA ASN A 216 -7.10 19.26 0.58
C ASN A 216 -7.89 18.30 1.46
N ILE A 217 -7.20 17.70 2.44
CA ILE A 217 -7.80 16.80 3.44
C ILE A 217 -8.81 17.53 4.35
N SER A 218 -8.61 18.82 4.63
CA SER A 218 -9.60 19.67 5.32
C SER A 218 -10.93 19.74 4.57
N SER A 219 -10.93 19.82 3.22
CA SER A 219 -12.15 19.80 2.41
C SER A 219 -12.90 18.47 2.54
N VAL A 220 -12.19 17.35 2.74
CA VAL A 220 -12.80 16.03 2.96
C VAL A 220 -13.35 15.89 4.38
N HIS A 221 -12.77 16.56 5.39
CA HIS A 221 -13.39 16.66 6.72
C HIS A 221 -14.71 17.44 6.66
N SER A 222 -14.74 18.58 5.96
CA SER A 222 -15.96 19.37 5.76
C SER A 222 -17.04 18.58 5.00
N LEU A 223 -16.67 17.86 3.93
CA LEU A 223 -17.60 17.00 3.20
C LEU A 223 -18.15 15.88 4.09
N PHE A 224 -17.29 15.17 4.82
CA PHE A 224 -17.70 14.07 5.70
C PHE A 224 -18.58 14.54 6.87
N GLY A 225 -18.34 15.75 7.38
CA GLY A 225 -19.24 16.39 8.34
C GLY A 225 -20.60 16.74 7.73
N LEU A 226 -20.59 17.40 6.57
CA LEU A 226 -21.80 17.84 5.87
C LEU A 226 -22.72 16.67 5.50
N ILE A 227 -22.20 15.60 4.89
CA ILE A 227 -23.04 14.47 4.47
C ILE A 227 -23.63 13.72 5.67
N ASN A 228 -22.91 13.63 6.80
CA ASN A 228 -23.45 13.05 8.02
C ASN A 228 -24.50 13.96 8.68
N LEU A 229 -24.32 15.28 8.66
CA LEU A 229 -25.34 16.23 9.12
C LEU A 229 -26.63 16.11 8.27
N ILE A 230 -26.50 16.06 6.94
CA ILE A 230 -27.64 15.86 6.03
C ILE A 230 -28.32 14.51 6.30
N ASN A 231 -27.57 13.42 6.52
CA ASN A 231 -28.12 12.10 6.78
C ASN A 231 -28.84 12.00 8.14
N ILE A 232 -28.39 12.74 9.16
CA ILE A 232 -29.14 12.92 10.42
C ILE A 232 -30.50 13.56 10.16
N LEU A 233 -30.54 14.64 9.38
CA LEU A 233 -31.79 15.33 9.05
C LEU A 233 -32.71 14.46 8.19
N ILE A 234 -32.18 13.68 7.25
CA ILE A 234 -32.93 12.67 6.50
C ILE A 234 -33.52 11.60 7.44
N GLY A 235 -32.73 11.06 8.39
CA GLY A 235 -33.18 10.07 9.37
C GLY A 235 -34.29 10.60 10.28
N ILE A 236 -34.20 11.87 10.69
CA ILE A 236 -35.25 12.57 11.45
C ILE A 236 -36.51 12.74 10.59
N SER A 237 -36.40 13.24 9.36
CA SER A 237 -37.54 13.43 8.45
C SER A 237 -38.28 12.13 8.14
N ILE A 238 -37.55 11.04 7.85
CA ILE A 238 -38.12 9.70 7.68
C ILE A 238 -38.89 9.30 8.94
N SER A 239 -38.30 9.51 10.12
CA SER A 239 -38.93 9.15 11.40
C SER A 239 -40.21 9.96 11.65
N GLN A 240 -40.16 11.28 11.45
CA GLN A 240 -41.32 12.19 11.63
C GLN A 240 -42.49 11.83 10.71
N ILE A 241 -42.23 11.61 9.41
CA ILE A 241 -43.25 11.18 8.44
C ILE A 241 -43.92 9.89 8.94
N ASN A 242 -43.13 8.88 9.29
CA ASN A 242 -43.67 7.58 9.70
C ASN A 242 -44.42 7.63 11.06
N ILE A 243 -44.04 8.50 12.00
CA ILE A 243 -44.78 8.71 13.26
C ILE A 243 -46.20 9.23 12.99
N VAL A 244 -46.37 10.13 12.01
CA VAL A 244 -47.69 10.63 11.60
C VAL A 244 -48.52 9.51 10.98
N HIS A 245 -47.96 8.73 10.05
CA HIS A 245 -48.68 7.63 9.40
C HIS A 245 -49.03 6.48 10.37
N ILE A 246 -48.24 6.23 11.43
CA ILE A 246 -48.54 5.21 12.46
C ILE A 246 -49.88 5.43 13.17
N HIS A 247 -50.26 6.68 13.44
CA HIS A 247 -51.50 6.99 14.16
C HIS A 247 -52.74 6.57 13.38
N ASN A 248 -52.65 6.54 12.05
CA ASN A 248 -53.73 6.14 11.15
C ASN A 248 -53.59 4.67 10.66
N SER A 249 -52.45 4.02 10.91
CA SER A 249 -52.11 2.72 10.33
C SER A 249 -52.39 1.54 11.27
N HIS A 250 -52.90 0.46 10.69
CA HIS A 250 -53.24 -0.78 11.41
C HIS A 250 -52.46 -1.99 10.85
N GLY A 251 -52.46 -3.10 11.58
CA GLY A 251 -51.93 -4.39 11.13
C GLY A 251 -50.48 -4.33 10.62
N ALA A 252 -50.27 -4.81 9.38
CA ALA A 252 -48.96 -4.89 8.73
C ALA A 252 -48.36 -3.50 8.44
N ASN A 253 -49.15 -2.53 7.98
CA ASN A 253 -48.66 -1.19 7.63
C ASN A 253 -48.06 -0.48 8.86
N ARG A 254 -48.66 -0.66 10.05
CA ARG A 254 -48.08 -0.14 11.30
C ARG A 254 -46.72 -0.76 11.64
N ARG A 255 -46.51 -2.05 11.36
CA ARG A 255 -45.20 -2.71 11.51
C ARG A 255 -44.18 -2.17 10.51
N LEU A 256 -44.61 -1.87 9.29
CA LEU A 256 -43.76 -1.29 8.25
C LEU A 256 -43.30 0.13 8.60
N HIS A 257 -44.21 1.01 9.04
CA HIS A 257 -43.84 2.36 9.49
C HIS A 257 -42.94 2.34 10.74
N ASN A 258 -43.16 1.41 11.68
CA ASN A 258 -42.24 1.19 12.80
C ASN A 258 -40.82 0.82 12.31
N TRP A 259 -40.72 -0.08 11.32
CA TRP A 259 -39.43 -0.47 10.72
C TRP A 259 -38.72 0.72 10.08
N PHE A 260 -39.44 1.60 9.39
CA PHE A 260 -38.86 2.79 8.78
C PHE A 260 -38.35 3.82 9.80
N ILE A 261 -39.00 3.99 10.97
CA ILE A 261 -38.47 4.80 12.09
C ILE A 261 -37.20 4.17 12.67
N ILE A 262 -37.17 2.85 12.83
CA ILE A 262 -36.00 2.13 13.32
C ILE A 262 -34.81 2.33 12.36
N THR A 263 -35.03 2.21 11.05
CA THR A 263 -34.00 2.52 10.04
C THR A 263 -33.55 3.99 10.10
N GLY A 264 -34.47 4.95 10.20
CA GLY A 264 -34.15 6.37 10.38
C GLY A 264 -33.29 6.64 11.62
N SER A 265 -33.60 5.96 12.73
CA SER A 265 -32.84 6.01 13.98
C SER A 265 -31.43 5.42 13.83
N PHE A 266 -31.30 4.28 13.13
CA PHE A 266 -29.99 3.69 12.83
C PHE A 266 -29.13 4.60 11.94
N MET A 267 -29.72 5.31 10.96
CA MET A 267 -29.04 6.31 10.13
C MET A 267 -28.53 7.49 10.96
N THR A 268 -29.38 8.06 11.83
CA THR A 268 -28.99 9.15 12.75
C THR A 268 -27.85 8.71 13.68
N GLY A 269 -27.91 7.50 14.24
CA GLY A 269 -26.83 6.94 15.08
C GLY A 269 -25.52 6.73 14.31
N GLN A 270 -25.58 6.14 13.11
CA GLN A 270 -24.44 5.97 12.21
C GLN A 270 -23.75 7.32 11.92
N SER A 271 -24.55 8.36 11.64
CA SER A 271 -24.02 9.67 11.29
C SER A 271 -23.56 10.51 12.48
N ALA A 272 -24.10 10.30 13.67
CA ALA A 272 -23.54 10.87 14.91
C ALA A 272 -22.12 10.34 15.20
N ILE A 273 -21.85 9.06 14.91
CA ILE A 273 -20.49 8.50 14.96
C ILE A 273 -19.62 9.15 13.88
N GLY A 274 -20.16 9.41 12.68
CA GLY A 274 -19.48 10.13 11.61
C GLY A 274 -19.02 11.54 12.01
N LEU A 275 -19.92 12.34 12.60
CA LEU A 275 -19.58 13.65 13.17
C LEU A 275 -18.55 13.55 14.30
N SER A 276 -18.67 12.55 15.18
CA SER A 276 -17.67 12.30 16.24
C SER A 276 -16.29 12.01 15.65
N ILE A 277 -16.22 11.30 14.51
CA ILE A 277 -14.99 11.03 13.78
C ILE A 277 -14.40 12.31 13.15
N VAL A 278 -15.23 13.25 12.64
CA VAL A 278 -14.75 14.57 12.15
C VAL A 278 -14.01 15.35 13.24
N LEU A 279 -14.51 15.31 14.48
CA LEU A 279 -13.89 16.00 15.63
C LEU A 279 -12.58 15.33 16.08
N LEU A 280 -12.46 14.01 15.91
CA LEU A 280 -11.30 13.25 16.37
C LEU A 280 -10.16 13.16 15.33
N ILE A 281 -10.43 13.25 14.03
CA ILE A 281 -9.39 13.19 12.99
C ILE A 281 -8.77 14.57 12.74
N ASN A 282 -7.46 14.59 12.60
CA ASN A 282 -6.70 15.71 12.05
C ASN A 282 -5.52 15.22 11.19
N GLU A 283 -4.83 16.14 10.51
CA GLU A 283 -3.73 15.80 9.58
C GLU A 283 -2.64 14.94 10.24
N LYS A 284 -2.34 15.16 11.53
CA LYS A 284 -1.29 14.46 12.30
C LYS A 284 -1.72 13.06 12.75
N ASN A 285 -2.94 12.90 13.26
CA ASN A 285 -3.36 11.67 13.93
C ASN A 285 -4.05 10.63 13.02
N ARG A 286 -4.46 11.02 11.80
CA ARG A 286 -5.28 10.20 10.88
C ARG A 286 -4.77 8.79 10.59
N LEU A 287 -3.45 8.55 10.71
CA LEU A 287 -2.82 7.25 10.45
C LEU A 287 -2.68 6.36 11.70
N LYS A 288 -2.85 6.91 12.92
CA LYS A 288 -2.72 6.17 14.19
C LYS A 288 -3.74 5.02 14.28
N ASP A 289 -3.40 3.98 15.04
CA ASP A 289 -4.20 2.75 15.16
C ASP A 289 -5.60 2.99 15.72
N PHE A 290 -5.75 3.87 16.71
CA PHE A 290 -7.04 4.21 17.31
C PHE A 290 -8.03 4.79 16.27
N ILE A 291 -7.58 5.77 15.49
CA ILE A 291 -8.36 6.34 14.38
C ILE A 291 -8.69 5.29 13.32
N GLY A 292 -7.75 4.37 13.04
CA GLY A 292 -7.99 3.26 12.12
C GLY A 292 -9.09 2.31 12.58
N LYS A 293 -9.15 2.01 13.89
CA LYS A 293 -10.21 1.19 14.51
C LYS A 293 -11.58 1.89 14.52
N LEU A 294 -11.63 3.18 14.85
CA LEU A 294 -12.87 3.97 14.79
C LEU A 294 -13.44 4.05 13.37
N ILE A 295 -12.59 4.32 12.38
CA ILE A 295 -13.00 4.30 10.96
C ILE A 295 -13.52 2.91 10.57
N PHE A 296 -12.82 1.83 10.94
CA PHE A 296 -13.28 0.48 10.60
C PHE A 296 -14.64 0.14 11.22
N PHE A 297 -14.86 0.49 12.50
CA PHE A 297 -16.16 0.33 13.15
C PHE A 297 -17.28 1.11 12.43
N TYR A 298 -17.02 2.36 12.06
CA TYR A 298 -17.93 3.17 11.26
C TYR A 298 -18.19 2.57 9.87
N ASP A 299 -17.17 2.06 9.18
CA ASP A 299 -17.34 1.40 7.87
C ASP A 299 -18.27 0.19 7.96
N VAL A 300 -18.14 -0.63 9.02
CA VAL A 300 -19.01 -1.80 9.24
C VAL A 300 -20.45 -1.36 9.54
N TYR A 301 -20.63 -0.29 10.32
CA TYR A 301 -21.96 0.29 10.55
C TYR A 301 -22.56 0.82 9.24
N VAL A 302 -21.81 1.59 8.43
CA VAL A 302 -22.25 2.08 7.11
C VAL A 302 -22.62 0.93 6.18
N ALA A 303 -21.86 -0.17 6.16
CA ALA A 303 -22.22 -1.36 5.37
C ALA A 303 -23.54 -2.01 5.83
N ALA A 304 -23.76 -2.14 7.15
CA ALA A 304 -25.00 -2.68 7.69
C ALA A 304 -26.21 -1.76 7.39
N VAL A 305 -26.05 -0.45 7.56
CA VAL A 305 -27.06 0.56 7.22
C VAL A 305 -27.33 0.56 5.72
N PHE A 306 -26.32 0.45 4.85
CA PHE A 306 -26.49 0.34 3.41
C PHE A 306 -27.37 -0.86 3.00
N CYS A 307 -27.20 -2.02 3.64
CA CYS A 307 -28.08 -3.17 3.42
C CYS A 307 -29.52 -2.92 3.90
N LEU A 308 -29.71 -2.28 5.07
CA LEU A 308 -31.04 -1.90 5.56
C LEU A 308 -31.71 -0.85 4.65
N LEU A 309 -30.95 0.12 4.16
CA LEU A 309 -31.40 1.15 3.22
C LEU A 309 -31.88 0.53 1.91
N LEU A 310 -31.10 -0.38 1.30
CA LEU A 310 -31.51 -1.09 0.09
C LEU A 310 -32.83 -1.84 0.29
N GLY A 311 -32.97 -2.57 1.40
CA GLY A 311 -34.24 -3.23 1.75
C GLY A 311 -35.40 -2.25 1.90
N CYS A 312 -35.19 -1.14 2.60
CA CYS A 312 -36.22 -0.13 2.81
C CYS A 312 -36.59 0.62 1.52
N THR A 313 -35.63 0.89 0.62
CA THR A 313 -35.88 1.44 -0.73
C THR A 313 -36.74 0.49 -1.55
N ILE A 314 -36.40 -0.81 -1.60
CA ILE A 314 -37.18 -1.79 -2.37
C ILE A 314 -38.62 -1.86 -1.83
N VAL A 315 -38.81 -1.99 -0.52
CA VAL A 315 -40.15 -2.09 0.07
C VAL A 315 -40.95 -0.79 -0.08
N SER A 316 -40.36 0.38 0.16
CA SER A 316 -41.06 1.67 -0.02
C SER A 316 -41.41 1.95 -1.49
N GLY A 317 -40.60 1.50 -2.45
CA GLY A 317 -40.92 1.59 -3.88
C GLY A 317 -42.09 0.70 -4.29
N ILE A 318 -42.15 -0.53 -3.77
CA ILE A 318 -43.29 -1.45 -3.99
C ILE A 318 -44.58 -0.90 -3.36
N TYR A 319 -44.52 -0.40 -2.12
CA TYR A 319 -45.70 0.17 -1.47
C TYR A 319 -46.18 1.46 -2.14
N PHE A 320 -45.28 2.36 -2.55
CA PHE A 320 -45.65 3.56 -3.33
C PHE A 320 -46.38 3.21 -4.64
N ASN A 321 -45.94 2.16 -5.35
CA ASN A 321 -46.57 1.75 -6.61
C ASN A 321 -47.97 1.14 -6.41
N ASN A 322 -48.24 0.54 -5.24
CA ASN A 322 -49.43 -0.27 -4.99
C ASN A 322 -50.47 0.40 -4.08
N ASP A 323 -50.07 1.39 -3.27
CA ASP A 323 -50.92 2.12 -2.33
C ASP A 323 -50.67 3.62 -2.49
N SER A 324 -51.64 4.33 -3.08
CA SER A 324 -51.56 5.76 -3.35
C SER A 324 -51.58 6.64 -2.11
N SER A 325 -51.82 6.07 -0.92
CA SER A 325 -51.65 6.76 0.36
C SER A 325 -50.21 6.73 0.88
N PHE A 326 -49.34 5.89 0.30
CA PHE A 326 -47.96 5.74 0.75
C PHE A 326 -47.04 6.86 0.20
N PRO A 327 -46.35 7.63 1.06
CA PRO A 327 -45.63 8.82 0.63
C PRO A 327 -44.31 8.49 -0.08
N ILE A 328 -44.22 8.84 -1.37
CA ILE A 328 -43.02 8.69 -2.21
C ILE A 328 -41.76 9.36 -1.61
N SER A 329 -41.93 10.37 -0.76
CA SER A 329 -40.82 11.03 -0.07
C SER A 329 -39.97 10.05 0.74
N ILE A 330 -40.55 9.00 1.35
CA ILE A 330 -39.79 7.95 2.05
C ILE A 330 -38.83 7.23 1.09
N PHE A 331 -39.31 6.83 -0.09
CA PHE A 331 -38.52 6.13 -1.10
C PHE A 331 -37.32 6.96 -1.57
N ILE A 332 -37.54 8.24 -1.87
CA ILE A 332 -36.49 9.14 -2.37
C ILE A 332 -35.50 9.49 -1.26
N LEU A 333 -35.96 9.71 -0.02
CA LEU A 333 -35.08 9.94 1.15
C LEU A 333 -34.14 8.74 1.40
N TYR A 334 -34.61 7.51 1.21
CA TYR A 334 -33.73 6.33 1.27
C TYR A 334 -32.73 6.29 0.10
N LEU A 335 -33.12 6.61 -1.14
CA LEU A 335 -32.19 6.73 -2.27
C LEU A 335 -31.09 7.78 -2.01
N CYS A 336 -31.43 8.93 -1.44
CA CYS A 336 -30.46 9.95 -1.03
C CYS A 336 -29.47 9.39 0.01
N SER A 337 -29.96 8.65 1.01
CA SER A 337 -29.11 8.05 2.05
C SER A 337 -28.19 6.94 1.52
N ILE A 338 -28.63 6.18 0.50
CA ILE A 338 -27.77 5.21 -0.22
C ILE A 338 -26.57 5.92 -0.86
N ILE A 339 -26.81 7.05 -1.55
CA ILE A 339 -25.73 7.86 -2.16
C ILE A 339 -24.80 8.41 -1.06
N ILE A 340 -25.35 8.97 0.01
CA ILE A 340 -24.57 9.48 1.14
C ILE A 340 -23.73 8.39 1.82
N SER A 341 -24.23 7.16 1.93
CA SER A 341 -23.50 6.02 2.49
C SER A 341 -22.27 5.67 1.64
N VAL A 342 -22.40 5.67 0.31
CA VAL A 342 -21.27 5.46 -0.61
C VAL A 342 -20.25 6.60 -0.52
N VAL A 343 -20.68 7.86 -0.53
CA VAL A 343 -19.79 9.02 -0.40
C VAL A 343 -19.09 9.02 0.97
N SER A 344 -19.78 8.63 2.03
CA SER A 344 -19.23 8.48 3.39
C SER A 344 -18.10 7.45 3.43
N PHE A 345 -18.32 6.26 2.88
CA PHE A 345 -17.30 5.22 2.80
C PHE A 345 -16.07 5.70 1.99
N MET A 346 -16.28 6.38 0.87
CA MET A 346 -15.19 6.97 0.07
C MET A 346 -14.40 8.04 0.84
N CYS A 347 -15.06 8.86 1.66
CA CYS A 347 -14.39 9.82 2.55
C CYS A 347 -13.51 9.12 3.60
N THR A 348 -13.97 8.03 4.23
CA THR A 348 -13.12 7.30 5.18
C THR A 348 -11.94 6.60 4.49
N ARG A 349 -12.09 6.15 3.23
CA ARG A 349 -10.94 5.67 2.41
C ARG A 349 -9.93 6.79 2.19
N TYR A 350 -10.39 8.02 1.92
CA TYR A 350 -9.53 9.19 1.74
C TYR A 350 -8.72 9.53 3.00
N PHE A 351 -9.32 9.54 4.20
CA PHE A 351 -8.59 9.84 5.45
C PHE A 351 -7.40 8.89 5.69
N ARG A 352 -7.52 7.63 5.26
CA ARG A 352 -6.47 6.59 5.33
C ARG A 352 -5.59 6.50 4.08
N LEU A 353 -5.67 7.42 3.11
CA LEU A 353 -4.72 7.51 2.00
C LEU A 353 -3.33 7.95 2.48
N ARG A 354 -2.31 7.18 2.11
CA ARG A 354 -0.90 7.39 2.52
C ARG A 354 -0.13 8.31 1.55
N GLY A 355 -0.85 9.22 0.89
CA GLY A 355 -0.29 10.18 -0.06
C GLY A 355 0.61 11.24 0.60
N GLY A 356 1.39 11.95 -0.23
CA GLY A 356 2.37 12.97 0.17
C GLY A 356 3.79 12.42 0.14
N PHE A 357 4.10 11.51 1.06
CA PHE A 357 5.44 10.99 1.33
C PHE A 357 6.07 10.21 0.15
N THR A 358 5.24 9.68 -0.77
CA THR A 358 5.62 8.85 -1.93
C THR A 358 6.52 9.54 -2.96
N ASN A 359 6.83 10.82 -2.77
CA ASN A 359 7.76 11.59 -3.59
C ASN A 359 9.22 11.46 -3.12
N ASN A 360 9.44 11.08 -1.86
CA ASN A 360 10.74 11.25 -1.20
C ASN A 360 11.63 10.00 -1.31
N TYR A 361 11.05 8.82 -1.45
CA TYR A 361 11.80 7.56 -1.57
C TYR A 361 11.39 6.82 -2.84
N GLN A 362 12.39 6.24 -3.50
CA GLN A 362 12.23 5.30 -4.60
C GLN A 362 12.85 3.96 -4.22
N VAL A 363 12.44 2.91 -4.94
CA VAL A 363 12.99 1.56 -4.80
C VAL A 363 13.39 1.09 -6.18
N GLU A 364 14.59 0.53 -6.27
CA GLU A 364 15.14 -0.09 -7.48
C GLU A 364 15.73 -1.47 -7.14
N GLU A 365 15.86 -2.31 -8.16
CA GLU A 365 16.67 -3.53 -8.07
C GLU A 365 18.14 -3.11 -8.21
N TYR A 366 19.00 -3.55 -7.30
CA TYR A 366 20.38 -3.08 -7.20
C TYR A 366 21.36 -4.24 -7.31
N ASP A 367 22.15 -4.24 -8.38
CA ASP A 367 23.08 -5.34 -8.71
C ASP A 367 24.37 -5.25 -7.90
N LEU A 368 24.37 -5.92 -6.73
CA LEU A 368 25.59 -6.07 -5.92
C LEU A 368 26.70 -6.86 -6.64
N LEU A 369 26.37 -7.76 -7.58
CA LEU A 369 27.36 -8.60 -8.24
C LEU A 369 28.25 -7.76 -9.16
N SER A 370 27.68 -6.73 -9.81
CA SER A 370 28.40 -5.75 -10.64
C SER A 370 29.47 -4.92 -9.90
N LEU A 371 29.40 -4.84 -8.57
CA LEU A 371 30.25 -3.93 -7.78
C LEU A 371 31.67 -4.49 -7.55
N THR A 372 32.64 -3.57 -7.48
CA THR A 372 34.01 -3.91 -7.02
C THR A 372 34.07 -4.20 -5.52
N THR A 373 35.08 -4.95 -5.07
CA THR A 373 35.29 -5.26 -3.64
C THR A 373 35.37 -3.99 -2.76
N HIS A 374 35.96 -2.91 -3.26
CA HIS A 374 36.04 -1.63 -2.56
C HIS A 374 34.65 -0.97 -2.35
N GLN A 375 33.76 -1.08 -3.35
CA GLN A 375 32.38 -0.61 -3.25
C GLN A 375 31.57 -1.48 -2.28
N LYS A 376 31.76 -2.81 -2.31
CA LYS A 376 31.13 -3.75 -1.37
C LYS A 376 31.52 -3.46 0.09
N GLN A 377 32.80 -3.13 0.35
CA GLN A 377 33.27 -2.65 1.65
C GLN A 377 32.65 -1.30 2.05
N GLY A 378 32.38 -0.40 1.11
CA GLY A 378 31.67 0.86 1.37
C GLY A 378 30.26 0.62 1.90
N TRP A 379 29.52 -0.31 1.28
CA TRP A 379 28.21 -0.75 1.79
C TRP A 379 28.30 -1.43 3.16
N GLY A 380 29.29 -2.29 3.37
CA GLY A 380 29.54 -2.95 4.66
C GLY A 380 29.75 -1.94 5.80
N LYS A 381 30.70 -1.01 5.63
CA LYS A 381 30.96 0.09 6.58
C LYS A 381 29.71 0.94 6.84
N LEU A 382 28.89 1.22 5.83
CA LEU A 382 27.69 2.04 5.97
C LEU A 382 26.58 1.33 6.79
N ILE A 383 26.46 0.00 6.66
CA ILE A 383 25.59 -0.82 7.51
C ILE A 383 26.12 -0.84 8.96
N ASP A 384 27.44 -0.95 9.14
CA ASP A 384 28.11 -1.00 10.46
C ASP A 384 28.08 0.34 11.23
N ILE A 385 28.15 1.49 10.55
CA ILE A 385 27.88 2.79 11.19
C ILE A 385 26.46 2.84 11.76
N ASN A 386 25.50 2.19 11.09
CA ASN A 386 24.09 2.18 11.47
C ASN A 386 23.71 1.05 12.45
N ARG A 387 24.68 0.47 13.17
CA ARG A 387 24.51 -0.64 14.14
C ARG A 387 23.39 -0.46 15.18
N LYS A 388 23.00 0.79 15.53
CA LYS A 388 21.81 1.06 16.36
C LYS A 388 20.52 0.45 15.78
N TYR A 389 20.41 0.41 14.46
CA TYR A 389 19.27 -0.13 13.72
C TYR A 389 19.58 -1.47 13.03
N ASN A 390 20.87 -1.83 12.95
CA ASN A 390 21.41 -3.07 12.40
C ASN A 390 22.13 -3.85 13.51
N GLY A 391 21.42 -4.12 14.61
CA GLY A 391 22.00 -4.73 15.81
C GLY A 391 22.35 -6.21 15.63
N GLY A 392 23.43 -6.66 16.28
CA GLY A 392 23.83 -8.07 16.33
C GLY A 392 24.62 -8.61 15.13
N ILE A 393 24.86 -7.79 14.10
CA ILE A 393 25.38 -8.21 12.79
C ILE A 393 26.53 -7.30 12.31
N SER A 394 27.24 -7.71 11.26
CA SER A 394 28.22 -6.91 10.52
C SER A 394 27.79 -6.68 9.06
N GLY A 395 28.08 -5.51 8.51
CA GLY A 395 27.78 -5.14 7.14
C GLY A 395 28.52 -5.98 6.08
N ASP A 396 29.80 -6.27 6.28
CA ASP A 396 30.57 -7.12 5.36
C ASP A 396 29.97 -8.54 5.26
N TYR A 397 29.45 -9.07 6.38
CA TYR A 397 28.71 -10.33 6.38
C TYR A 397 27.41 -10.23 5.57
N VAL A 398 26.66 -9.15 5.78
CA VAL A 398 25.37 -8.90 5.11
C VAL A 398 25.54 -8.83 3.59
N ILE A 399 26.52 -8.06 3.10
CA ILE A 399 26.78 -7.92 1.66
C ILE A 399 27.21 -9.27 1.08
N SER A 400 28.15 -9.96 1.73
CA SER A 400 28.60 -11.31 1.38
C SER A 400 27.44 -12.32 1.27
N LEU A 401 26.48 -12.29 2.20
CA LEU A 401 25.28 -13.15 2.16
C LEU A 401 24.29 -12.70 1.07
N MET A 402 24.08 -11.41 0.87
CA MET A 402 23.20 -10.87 -0.18
C MET A 402 23.70 -11.24 -1.58
N GLU A 403 25.01 -11.16 -1.83
CA GLU A 403 25.64 -11.58 -3.08
C GLU A 403 25.43 -13.08 -3.35
N ASN A 404 25.69 -13.92 -2.35
CA ASN A 404 25.45 -15.36 -2.46
C ASN A 404 23.99 -15.66 -2.83
N TYR A 405 23.03 -15.00 -2.18
CA TYR A 405 21.61 -15.16 -2.47
C TYR A 405 21.22 -14.67 -3.85
N ALA A 406 21.73 -13.52 -4.29
CA ALA A 406 21.47 -12.98 -5.63
C ALA A 406 22.06 -13.85 -6.76
N ASN A 407 23.13 -14.60 -6.48
CA ASN A 407 23.76 -15.53 -7.42
C ASN A 407 23.12 -16.94 -7.41
N ALA A 408 22.32 -17.30 -6.39
CA ALA A 408 21.79 -18.65 -6.21
C ALA A 408 20.69 -19.02 -7.23
N LYS A 409 20.84 -20.16 -7.91
CA LYS A 409 19.92 -20.65 -8.97
C LYS A 409 18.97 -21.75 -8.46
N LEU A 410 18.27 -21.48 -7.37
CA LEU A 410 17.40 -22.46 -6.73
C LEU A 410 16.05 -22.61 -7.46
N SER A 411 15.62 -23.84 -7.74
CA SER A 411 14.36 -24.09 -8.44
C SER A 411 13.15 -23.58 -7.65
N GLY A 412 12.32 -22.75 -8.29
CA GLY A 412 11.14 -22.12 -7.66
C GLY A 412 11.44 -20.94 -6.74
N MET A 413 12.72 -20.52 -6.61
CA MET A 413 13.13 -19.38 -5.78
C MET A 413 14.01 -18.41 -6.56
N THR A 414 13.64 -17.13 -6.60
CA THR A 414 14.49 -16.05 -7.12
C THR A 414 14.83 -15.07 -6.00
N CYS A 415 15.97 -14.40 -6.04
CA CYS A 415 16.41 -13.48 -4.99
C CYS A 415 16.93 -12.18 -5.59
N LYS A 416 16.48 -11.06 -5.03
CA LYS A 416 16.77 -9.71 -5.52
C LYS A 416 17.20 -8.82 -4.37
N VAL A 417 18.22 -8.01 -4.57
CA VAL A 417 18.57 -6.93 -3.65
C VAL A 417 17.83 -5.67 -4.11
N LEU A 418 17.07 -5.08 -3.20
CA LEU A 418 16.38 -3.81 -3.41
C LEU A 418 17.10 -2.70 -2.67
N ARG A 419 17.36 -1.60 -3.36
CA ARG A 419 17.88 -0.36 -2.79
C ARG A 419 16.74 0.62 -2.61
N VAL A 420 16.54 1.10 -1.38
CA VAL A 420 15.55 2.14 -1.06
C VAL A 420 16.31 3.43 -0.82
N PHE A 421 16.13 4.42 -1.69
CA PHE A 421 16.95 5.63 -1.72
C PHE A 421 16.10 6.91 -1.78
N LYS A 422 16.68 8.02 -1.30
CA LYS A 422 16.06 9.35 -1.31
C LYS A 422 16.11 9.92 -2.71
N LYS A 423 14.94 10.32 -3.24
CA LYS A 423 14.84 10.98 -4.55
C LYS A 423 15.53 12.35 -4.47
N HIS A 424 16.54 12.59 -5.30
CA HIS A 424 17.20 13.89 -5.38
C HIS A 424 16.17 14.98 -5.76
N GLU A 425 15.92 15.94 -4.85
CA GLU A 425 15.31 17.20 -5.26
C GLU A 425 16.32 17.95 -6.12
N ILE A 426 16.00 18.19 -7.39
CA ILE A 426 16.81 19.06 -8.25
C ILE A 426 16.74 20.47 -7.67
N THR A 427 17.83 20.88 -7.01
CA THR A 427 18.07 22.25 -6.54
C THR A 427 17.99 23.18 -7.75
N PRO A 428 16.96 24.02 -7.86
CA PRO A 428 16.82 24.91 -9.00
C PRO A 428 17.72 26.14 -8.79
N ASN A 429 17.99 26.89 -9.85
CA ASN A 429 18.73 28.15 -9.72
C ASN A 429 18.03 29.12 -8.73
N PRO A 430 18.79 29.91 -7.94
CA PRO A 430 18.26 30.73 -6.84
C PRO A 430 17.14 31.71 -7.23
N SER A 431 17.05 32.07 -8.51
CA SER A 431 16.03 32.95 -9.11
C SER A 431 14.59 32.41 -9.06
N THR A 432 14.37 31.15 -8.68
CA THR A 432 13.03 30.51 -8.65
C THR A 432 12.45 30.27 -7.24
N SER A 433 13.06 30.91 -6.22
CA SER A 433 12.82 30.65 -4.79
C SER A 433 11.41 30.99 -4.25
N SER A 434 10.58 31.70 -5.00
CA SER A 434 9.19 32.04 -4.60
C SER A 434 8.17 30.97 -5.00
N LEU A 435 8.26 30.40 -6.21
CA LEU A 435 7.25 29.48 -6.75
C LEU A 435 7.24 28.12 -6.06
N LYS A 436 8.41 27.59 -5.65
CA LYS A 436 8.46 26.29 -4.96
C LYS A 436 7.83 26.34 -3.56
N LYS A 437 7.76 27.49 -2.87
CA LYS A 437 7.23 27.58 -1.50
C LYS A 437 5.74 27.19 -1.39
N SER A 438 4.89 27.51 -2.37
CA SER A 438 3.47 27.13 -2.35
C SER A 438 3.26 25.64 -2.67
N LYS A 439 3.93 25.13 -3.70
CA LYS A 439 3.93 23.69 -4.06
C LYS A 439 4.57 22.84 -2.93
N GLN A 440 5.52 23.37 -2.15
CA GLN A 440 6.05 22.75 -0.93
C GLN A 440 5.10 22.86 0.28
N GLN A 441 4.35 23.95 0.45
CA GLN A 441 3.33 24.06 1.52
C GLN A 441 2.23 23.00 1.35
N HIS A 442 1.66 22.84 0.15
CA HIS A 442 0.67 21.77 -0.09
C HIS A 442 1.26 20.35 0.13
N LYS A 443 2.54 20.12 -0.19
CA LYS A 443 3.20 18.84 0.12
C LYS A 443 3.42 18.63 1.62
N LYS A 444 3.78 19.67 2.39
CA LYS A 444 4.01 19.58 3.83
C LYS A 444 2.78 19.07 4.60
N ASN A 445 1.58 19.55 4.26
CA ASN A 445 0.35 19.20 4.97
C ASN A 445 -0.07 17.73 4.86
N MET A 446 0.44 16.96 3.90
CA MET A 446 0.24 15.49 3.87
C MET A 446 1.36 14.70 4.55
N ASN A 447 2.56 15.27 4.67
CA ASN A 447 3.74 14.64 5.24
C ASN A 447 3.70 14.56 6.78
N THR A 448 3.11 15.55 7.45
CA THR A 448 2.92 15.62 8.92
C THR A 448 2.36 14.34 9.51
N ALA A 449 1.45 13.66 8.81
CA ALA A 449 0.83 12.40 9.22
C ALA A 449 1.83 11.24 9.43
N PHE A 450 2.97 11.25 8.72
CA PHE A 450 4.07 10.29 8.89
C PHE A 450 5.17 10.88 9.77
N GLU A 451 5.48 12.17 9.62
CA GLU A 451 6.52 12.84 10.40
C GLU A 451 6.17 12.90 11.91
N ASP A 452 4.89 12.87 12.29
CA ASP A 452 4.42 12.87 13.69
C ASP A 452 3.99 11.47 14.20
N LEU A 453 4.52 10.39 13.59
CA LEU A 453 4.36 9.01 14.09
C LEU A 453 5.28 8.71 15.27
N ASP A 454 6.53 9.20 15.22
CA ASP A 454 7.50 9.09 16.31
C ASP A 454 7.04 9.98 17.48
N PRO A 455 6.78 9.44 18.69
CA PRO A 455 6.45 10.26 19.85
C PRO A 455 7.63 11.16 20.24
N GLU A 456 7.33 12.36 20.74
CA GLU A 456 8.33 13.40 21.04
C GLU A 456 9.40 12.93 22.04
N SER A 457 9.07 11.97 22.92
CA SER A 457 10.04 11.31 23.80
C SER A 457 11.20 10.61 23.06
N LEU A 458 11.03 10.17 21.81
CA LEU A 458 12.13 9.64 20.98
C LEU A 458 12.99 10.74 20.34
N LEU A 459 12.45 11.96 20.19
CA LEU A 459 13.17 13.12 19.68
C LEU A 459 14.09 13.73 20.76
N PHE A 460 13.65 13.64 22.02
CA PHE A 460 14.36 14.15 23.20
C PHE A 460 15.07 13.07 24.03
N GLN A 461 14.91 11.78 23.71
CA GLN A 461 15.82 10.75 24.21
C GLN A 461 17.23 11.02 23.69
N GLU A 462 18.10 11.45 24.60
CA GLU A 462 19.54 11.34 24.37
C GLU A 462 19.85 9.88 24.03
N SER A 463 20.35 9.64 22.82
CA SER A 463 20.86 8.30 22.49
C SER A 463 22.08 8.06 23.36
N PRO A 464 22.19 6.95 24.11
CA PRO A 464 23.31 6.69 25.02
C PRO A 464 24.63 6.58 24.24
N GLY A 465 25.31 7.72 24.07
CA GLY A 465 26.19 7.97 22.93
C GLY A 465 26.09 9.38 22.33
N SER A 466 25.55 10.37 23.04
CA SER A 466 25.65 11.80 22.69
C SER A 466 27.09 12.35 22.71
N GLN A 467 28.08 11.51 23.04
CA GLN A 467 29.51 11.78 22.84
C GLN A 467 29.92 11.52 21.37
N SER A 468 29.96 12.60 20.57
CA SER A 468 30.83 12.75 19.39
C SER A 468 30.80 11.66 18.29
N TYR A 469 29.62 11.24 17.82
CA TYR A 469 29.49 10.39 16.62
C TYR A 469 29.85 11.05 15.27
N GLU A 470 30.45 12.25 15.26
CA GLU A 470 30.95 12.84 14.01
C GLU A 470 32.10 12.03 13.38
N SER A 471 32.93 11.35 14.19
CA SER A 471 34.17 10.73 13.72
C SER A 471 33.98 9.61 12.69
N PRO A 472 33.09 8.61 12.88
CA PRO A 472 32.98 7.50 11.91
C PRO A 472 32.37 7.93 10.57
N ILE A 473 31.40 8.85 10.60
CA ILE A 473 30.79 9.37 9.37
C ILE A 473 31.81 10.22 8.61
N LYS A 474 32.52 11.16 9.28
CA LYS A 474 33.59 11.95 8.63
C LYS A 474 34.68 11.06 8.03
N HIS A 475 35.07 9.96 8.70
CA HIS A 475 36.03 9.01 8.13
C HIS A 475 35.51 8.34 6.84
N LEU A 476 34.22 7.99 6.76
CA LEU A 476 33.62 7.41 5.55
C LEU A 476 33.42 8.48 4.45
N GLU A 477 33.06 9.71 4.84
CA GLU A 477 32.97 10.89 3.97
C GLU A 477 34.33 11.28 3.35
N ASP A 478 35.43 11.13 4.09
CA ASP A 478 36.79 11.44 3.63
C ASP A 478 37.48 10.27 2.91
N GLU A 479 37.23 9.01 3.29
CA GLU A 479 37.80 7.82 2.65
C GLU A 479 37.21 7.55 1.25
N TYR A 480 35.89 7.72 1.09
CA TYR A 480 35.19 7.52 -0.20
C TYR A 480 35.01 8.84 -0.97
N ARG A 481 35.63 9.92 -0.51
CA ARG A 481 35.51 11.25 -1.11
C ARG A 481 36.09 11.28 -2.53
N PRO A 482 35.42 11.94 -3.49
CA PRO A 482 36.05 12.29 -4.76
C PRO A 482 37.31 13.13 -4.52
N LEU A 483 38.45 12.66 -5.04
CA LEU A 483 39.72 13.38 -4.96
C LEU A 483 39.58 14.76 -5.60
N SER A 484 40.13 15.80 -4.96
CA SER A 484 40.01 17.15 -5.52
C SER A 484 40.67 17.27 -6.90
N LYS A 485 40.10 18.12 -7.75
CA LYS A 485 40.62 18.42 -9.10
C LYS A 485 42.09 18.87 -9.11
N ASN A 486 42.64 19.32 -7.98
CA ASN A 486 44.06 19.65 -7.83
C ASN A 486 44.93 18.44 -7.44
N GLN A 487 44.43 17.50 -6.63
CA GLN A 487 45.10 16.21 -6.38
C GLN A 487 45.12 15.35 -7.64
N LEU A 488 44.01 15.26 -8.38
CA LEU A 488 43.94 14.54 -9.66
C LEU A 488 44.85 15.18 -10.72
N LYS A 489 44.91 16.51 -10.82
CA LYS A 489 45.91 17.20 -11.68
C LYS A 489 47.36 16.89 -11.29
N ARG A 490 47.66 16.71 -9.99
CA ARG A 490 49.01 16.29 -9.55
C ARG A 490 49.31 14.84 -9.94
N LEU A 491 48.36 13.92 -9.80
CA LEU A 491 48.50 12.52 -10.22
C LEU A 491 48.65 12.39 -11.75
N ALA A 492 47.84 13.12 -12.52
CA ALA A 492 47.94 13.17 -13.98
C ALA A 492 49.26 13.79 -14.45
N LYS A 493 49.75 14.88 -13.82
CA LYS A 493 51.09 15.43 -14.09
C LYS A 493 52.23 14.45 -13.78
N LYS A 494 52.02 13.48 -12.88
CA LYS A 494 53.01 12.44 -12.55
C LYS A 494 52.97 11.23 -13.52
N ASN A 495 51.95 11.14 -14.39
CA ASN A 495 51.75 10.04 -15.34
C ASN A 495 51.33 10.57 -16.72
N GLN A 496 52.29 10.94 -17.57
CA GLN A 496 52.04 11.50 -18.90
C GLN A 496 51.28 10.53 -19.83
N LYS A 497 50.06 10.91 -20.24
CA LYS A 497 49.40 10.74 -21.56
C LYS A 497 47.90 10.99 -21.43
N ASP A 498 47.29 11.69 -22.39
CA ASP A 498 45.90 12.16 -22.29
C ASP A 498 44.84 11.05 -22.19
N LYS A 499 45.14 9.84 -22.72
CA LYS A 499 44.28 8.67 -22.51
C LYS A 499 44.10 8.36 -21.02
N LYS A 500 45.17 8.44 -20.21
CA LYS A 500 45.10 8.27 -18.75
C LYS A 500 44.37 9.42 -18.06
N LEU A 501 44.36 10.64 -18.62
CA LEU A 501 43.54 11.73 -18.10
C LEU A 501 42.04 11.48 -18.32
N LEU A 502 41.67 10.83 -19.43
CA LEU A 502 40.29 10.43 -19.70
C LEU A 502 39.84 9.28 -18.79
N GLU A 503 40.70 8.26 -18.62
CA GLU A 503 40.51 7.14 -17.69
C GLU A 503 40.41 7.63 -16.22
N LEU A 504 41.23 8.60 -15.81
CA LEU A 504 41.13 9.22 -14.47
C LEU A 504 39.81 9.99 -14.28
N LYS A 505 39.29 10.66 -15.32
CA LYS A 505 37.99 11.34 -15.25
C LYS A 505 36.80 10.38 -15.19
N SER A 506 36.85 9.25 -15.90
CA SER A 506 35.79 8.24 -15.76
C SER A 506 35.83 7.59 -14.37
N LEU A 507 37.02 7.40 -13.81
CA LEU A 507 37.19 6.89 -12.44
C LEU A 507 36.78 7.92 -11.36
N GLU A 508 37.07 9.22 -11.56
CA GLU A 508 36.55 10.36 -10.77
C GLU A 508 35.00 10.34 -10.76
N ASN A 509 34.38 10.34 -11.95
CA ASN A 509 32.92 10.28 -12.09
C ASN A 509 32.31 9.03 -11.44
N ASN A 510 32.87 7.84 -11.68
CA ASN A 510 32.34 6.60 -11.11
C ASN A 510 32.44 6.59 -9.57
N THR A 511 33.50 7.18 -9.01
CA THR A 511 33.66 7.33 -7.56
C THR A 511 32.67 8.34 -6.98
N GLU A 512 32.46 9.49 -7.64
CA GLU A 512 31.47 10.48 -7.21
C GLU A 512 30.03 9.98 -7.32
N ILE A 513 29.69 9.24 -8.39
CA ILE A 513 28.39 8.56 -8.52
C ILE A 513 28.21 7.60 -7.34
N PHE A 514 29.14 6.67 -7.12
CA PHE A 514 29.04 5.69 -6.04
C PHE A 514 28.99 6.33 -4.65
N TYR A 515 29.72 7.42 -4.42
CA TYR A 515 29.63 8.20 -3.18
C TYR A 515 28.22 8.77 -2.96
N GLN A 516 27.62 9.37 -3.99
CA GLN A 516 26.23 9.84 -3.92
C GLN A 516 25.25 8.67 -3.74
N GLU A 517 25.53 7.48 -4.27
CA GLU A 517 24.71 6.29 -4.05
C GLU A 517 24.68 5.84 -2.60
N LEU A 518 25.84 5.77 -1.94
CA LEU A 518 25.94 5.48 -0.51
C LEU A 518 25.13 6.52 0.29
N MET A 519 25.40 7.81 0.05
CA MET A 519 24.85 8.90 0.88
C MET A 519 23.36 9.18 0.65
N ASN A 520 22.81 8.84 -0.53
CA ASN A 520 21.36 8.97 -0.79
C ASN A 520 20.53 7.75 -0.33
N THR A 521 21.16 6.64 0.05
CA THR A 521 20.45 5.38 0.35
C THR A 521 19.95 5.30 1.80
N GLU A 522 18.73 4.81 1.97
CA GLU A 522 18.07 4.61 3.26
C GLU A 522 18.20 3.18 3.78
N ALA A 523 18.05 2.21 2.88
CA ALA A 523 18.19 0.80 3.20
C ALA A 523 18.57 -0.05 1.96
N LEU A 524 19.32 -1.12 2.22
CA LEU A 524 19.41 -2.30 1.33
C LEU A 524 18.52 -3.41 1.91
N ILE A 525 17.85 -4.17 1.04
CA ILE A 525 16.86 -5.18 1.42
C ILE A 525 17.01 -6.41 0.53
N LEU A 526 17.12 -7.62 1.09
CA LEU A 526 16.98 -8.84 0.29
C LEU A 526 15.51 -9.22 0.19
N LEU A 527 14.99 -9.28 -1.02
CA LEU A 527 13.71 -9.89 -1.35
C LEU A 527 13.96 -11.30 -1.90
N THR A 528 13.62 -12.31 -1.10
CA THR A 528 13.49 -13.69 -1.59
C THR A 528 12.07 -13.88 -2.13
N ILE A 529 11.94 -14.31 -3.37
CA ILE A 529 10.69 -14.60 -4.05
C ILE A 529 10.54 -16.11 -4.16
N VAL A 530 9.42 -16.63 -3.67
CA VAL A 530 8.94 -17.99 -3.93
C VAL A 530 7.92 -17.89 -5.07
N GLU A 531 8.26 -18.48 -6.20
CA GLU A 531 7.45 -18.38 -7.43
C GLU A 531 6.14 -19.16 -7.33
N GLU A 532 6.16 -20.30 -6.62
CA GLU A 532 5.00 -21.17 -6.44
C GLU A 532 4.86 -21.58 -4.97
N PHE A 533 3.98 -20.92 -4.21
CA PHE A 533 3.67 -21.27 -2.83
C PHE A 533 2.20 -21.69 -2.69
N ASP A 534 1.95 -22.99 -2.58
CA ASP A 534 0.60 -23.55 -2.42
C ASP A 534 0.14 -23.52 -0.96
N LEU A 535 -0.85 -22.68 -0.66
CA LEU A 535 -1.45 -22.57 0.68
C LEU A 535 -2.23 -23.82 1.09
N SER A 536 -2.70 -24.64 0.14
CA SER A 536 -3.50 -25.84 0.44
C SER A 536 -2.66 -26.99 1.00
N GLU A 537 -1.37 -27.08 0.66
CA GLU A 537 -0.42 -28.05 1.23
C GLU A 537 -0.09 -27.76 2.71
N ARG A 538 -0.42 -26.55 3.18
CA ARG A 538 -0.24 -26.12 4.58
C ARG A 538 -1.46 -26.40 5.46
N ILE A 539 -2.56 -26.92 4.89
CA ILE A 539 -3.79 -27.26 5.61
C ILE A 539 -3.83 -28.78 5.81
N PRO A 540 -3.77 -29.31 7.05
CA PRO A 540 -3.79 -30.74 7.29
C PRO A 540 -5.17 -31.40 7.01
N GLY A 541 -5.14 -32.71 6.82
CA GLY A 541 -6.36 -33.54 6.72
C GLY A 541 -7.14 -33.44 5.41
N TRP A 542 -8.40 -33.88 5.44
CA TRP A 542 -9.28 -34.01 4.27
C TRP A 542 -9.66 -32.67 3.64
N ILE A 543 -9.76 -31.61 4.44
CA ILE A 543 -10.07 -30.25 3.97
C ILE A 543 -8.95 -29.75 3.07
N GLY A 544 -7.69 -29.84 3.50
CA GLY A 544 -6.53 -29.50 2.67
C GLY A 544 -6.44 -30.32 1.39
N LYS A 545 -6.64 -31.65 1.47
CA LYS A 545 -6.68 -32.52 0.27
C LYS A 545 -7.76 -32.12 -0.74
N LYS A 546 -8.94 -31.69 -0.28
CA LYS A 546 -9.99 -31.12 -1.15
C LYS A 546 -9.57 -29.78 -1.74
N LEU A 547 -9.08 -28.85 -0.90
CA LEU A 547 -8.64 -27.53 -1.37
C LEU A 547 -7.50 -27.62 -2.38
N ASN A 548 -6.57 -28.56 -2.23
CA ASN A 548 -5.50 -28.81 -3.19
C ASN A 548 -6.04 -29.29 -4.55
N LYS A 549 -6.97 -30.28 -4.54
CA LYS A 549 -7.59 -30.80 -5.76
C LYS A 549 -8.38 -29.74 -6.55
N TRP A 550 -9.04 -28.81 -5.87
CA TRP A 550 -9.89 -27.80 -6.52
C TRP A 550 -9.20 -26.45 -6.76
N PHE A 551 -8.25 -26.04 -5.91
CA PHE A 551 -7.66 -24.70 -5.91
C PHE A 551 -6.14 -24.64 -5.64
N GLY A 552 -5.46 -25.76 -5.42
CA GLY A 552 -4.00 -25.84 -5.28
C GLY A 552 -3.27 -25.88 -6.62
N LYS A 553 -1.95 -26.06 -6.59
CA LYS A 553 -1.07 -26.00 -7.77
C LYS A 553 -1.45 -26.96 -8.91
N ASN A 554 -1.90 -28.16 -8.56
CA ASN A 554 -2.31 -29.20 -9.50
C ASN A 554 -3.79 -29.09 -9.96
N SER A 555 -4.47 -27.97 -9.66
CA SER A 555 -5.89 -27.78 -9.97
C SER A 555 -6.11 -26.99 -11.26
N LYS A 556 -7.35 -27.02 -11.79
CA LYS A 556 -7.75 -26.16 -12.93
C LYS A 556 -7.84 -24.67 -12.58
N PHE A 557 -7.86 -24.31 -11.29
CA PHE A 557 -8.04 -22.95 -10.81
C PHE A 557 -7.15 -22.69 -9.59
N PRO A 558 -5.82 -22.54 -9.76
CA PRO A 558 -4.83 -22.51 -8.67
C PRO A 558 -4.85 -21.20 -7.83
N ILE A 559 -6.02 -20.83 -7.31
CA ILE A 559 -6.30 -19.58 -6.57
C ILE A 559 -5.62 -19.57 -5.19
N LEU A 560 -5.33 -20.74 -4.62
CA LEU A 560 -4.56 -20.88 -3.37
C LEU A 560 -3.05 -20.98 -3.61
N CYS A 561 -2.60 -20.98 -4.86
CA CYS A 561 -1.20 -20.88 -5.22
C CYS A 561 -0.80 -19.40 -5.37
N ILE A 562 0.25 -18.96 -4.66
CA ILE A 562 0.65 -17.55 -4.62
C ILE A 562 2.14 -17.37 -4.94
N ARG A 563 2.48 -16.32 -5.70
CA ARG A 563 3.84 -15.75 -5.68
C ARG A 563 4.02 -15.02 -4.35
N PHE A 564 4.96 -15.48 -3.54
CA PHE A 564 5.18 -15.03 -2.16
C PHE A 564 6.55 -14.35 -2.02
N GLY A 565 6.61 -13.16 -1.44
CA GLY A 565 7.85 -12.43 -1.17
C GLY A 565 8.20 -12.39 0.31
N LEU A 566 9.46 -12.70 0.63
CA LEU A 566 10.05 -12.63 1.96
C LEU A 566 11.11 -11.51 1.98
N LEU A 567 10.94 -10.51 2.84
CA LEU A 567 11.96 -9.50 3.17
C LEU A 567 12.90 -10.05 4.26
N GLY A 568 13.50 -11.19 3.94
CA GLY A 568 14.35 -11.95 4.83
C GLY A 568 15.16 -12.95 4.02
N PHE A 569 16.31 -13.35 4.54
CA PHE A 569 17.01 -14.51 4.00
C PHE A 569 16.22 -15.77 4.36
N HIS A 570 16.21 -16.77 3.48
CA HIS A 570 15.54 -18.05 3.78
C HIS A 570 16.36 -18.86 4.80
N TRP A 571 17.68 -18.86 4.65
CA TRP A 571 18.69 -19.50 5.51
C TRP A 571 19.94 -18.60 5.67
N PRO A 572 20.28 -18.08 6.87
CA PRO A 572 19.54 -18.17 8.13
C PRO A 572 18.28 -17.30 8.09
N PHE A 573 17.20 -17.72 8.74
CA PHE A 573 15.92 -16.99 8.67
C PHE A 573 15.94 -15.69 9.49
N LYS A 574 16.39 -14.58 8.90
CA LYS A 574 16.47 -13.25 9.55
C LYS A 574 16.04 -12.09 8.64
N ARG A 575 15.60 -11.00 9.28
CA ARG A 575 15.34 -9.67 8.71
C ARG A 575 16.42 -9.29 7.69
N SER A 576 16.01 -8.95 6.47
CA SER A 576 16.93 -8.49 5.42
C SER A 576 16.96 -6.98 5.19
N THR A 577 16.09 -6.21 5.84
CA THR A 577 16.07 -4.74 5.72
C THR A 577 17.18 -4.12 6.57
N PHE A 578 18.29 -3.70 5.96
CA PHE A 578 19.43 -3.07 6.63
C PHE A 578 19.46 -1.58 6.35
N TYR A 579 19.47 -0.75 7.40
CA TYR A 579 19.42 0.70 7.24
C TYR A 579 20.80 1.28 6.98
N CYS A 580 20.91 2.12 5.96
CA CYS A 580 22.13 2.82 5.55
C CYS A 580 22.16 4.27 6.05
N SER A 581 21.02 4.82 6.51
CA SER A 581 20.92 6.22 6.96
C SER A 581 20.45 6.34 8.42
N ALA A 582 21.13 7.25 9.14
CA ALA A 582 20.82 7.59 10.52
C ALA A 582 19.58 8.49 10.58
N THR A 583 18.70 8.24 11.56
CA THR A 583 17.48 9.02 11.75
C THR A 583 17.19 9.25 13.23
N LYS A 584 16.52 10.37 13.53
CA LYS A 584 15.83 10.65 14.80
C LYS A 584 14.35 10.22 14.79
N LYS A 585 13.84 9.77 13.63
CA LYS A 585 12.45 9.34 13.41
C LYS A 585 12.39 7.90 12.88
N PRO A 586 12.73 6.88 13.70
CA PRO A 586 12.75 5.48 13.30
C PRO A 586 11.37 4.92 12.91
N VAL A 587 10.27 5.33 13.57
CA VAL A 587 8.91 4.87 13.27
C VAL A 587 8.49 5.34 11.88
N ALA A 588 8.67 6.64 11.60
CA ALA A 588 8.38 7.22 10.29
C ALA A 588 9.22 6.57 9.19
N ARG A 589 10.53 6.36 9.41
CA ARG A 589 11.42 5.67 8.45
C ARG A 589 11.01 4.21 8.20
N GLY A 590 10.65 3.47 9.24
CA GLY A 590 10.19 2.09 9.09
C GLY A 590 8.90 2.01 8.26
N ALA A 591 7.92 2.85 8.60
CA ALA A 591 6.66 2.93 7.88
C ALA A 591 6.83 3.39 6.42
N ALA A 592 7.75 4.32 6.19
CA ALA A 592 8.14 4.83 4.88
C ALA A 592 8.73 3.77 3.95
N VAL A 593 9.73 3.02 4.43
CA VAL A 593 10.41 1.98 3.66
C VAL A 593 9.43 0.86 3.28
N LEU A 594 8.66 0.36 4.25
CA LEU A 594 7.59 -0.63 3.99
C LEU A 594 6.56 -0.12 2.97
N TYR A 595 6.18 1.16 3.03
CA TYR A 595 5.28 1.73 2.02
C TYR A 595 5.92 1.76 0.63
N ALA A 596 7.17 2.22 0.51
CA ALA A 596 7.88 2.31 -0.78
C ALA A 596 7.97 0.96 -1.49
N ILE A 597 8.34 -0.11 -0.76
CA ILE A 597 8.38 -1.49 -1.27
C ILE A 597 6.99 -1.95 -1.75
N SER A 598 5.92 -1.59 -1.03
CA SER A 598 4.55 -1.94 -1.43
C SER A 598 4.12 -1.29 -2.76
N GLN A 599 4.63 -0.09 -3.08
CA GLN A 599 4.35 0.57 -4.35
C GLN A 599 5.19 -0.01 -5.49
N TRP A 600 6.47 -0.28 -5.22
CA TRP A 600 7.36 -0.95 -6.16
C TRP A 600 6.80 -2.32 -6.55
N ASN A 601 6.38 -3.15 -5.58
CA ASN A 601 5.76 -4.45 -5.85
C ASN A 601 4.45 -4.32 -6.64
N ALA A 602 3.65 -3.27 -6.44
CA ALA A 602 2.43 -3.06 -7.21
C ALA A 602 2.68 -2.82 -8.72
N GLN A 603 3.88 -2.38 -9.11
CA GLN A 603 4.25 -2.04 -10.48
C GLN A 603 5.17 -3.08 -11.14
N HIS A 604 6.13 -3.64 -10.38
CA HIS A 604 7.17 -4.53 -10.87
C HIS A 604 6.77 -6.00 -10.66
N GLU A 605 7.22 -6.63 -9.56
CA GLU A 605 7.04 -8.08 -9.32
C GLU A 605 5.60 -8.55 -9.12
N LYS A 606 4.69 -7.69 -8.65
CA LYS A 606 3.26 -8.01 -8.51
C LYS A 606 2.99 -9.24 -7.63
N LEU A 607 3.86 -9.51 -6.66
CA LEU A 607 3.77 -10.60 -5.67
C LEU A 607 2.44 -10.49 -4.91
N THR A 608 1.80 -11.63 -4.67
CA THR A 608 0.46 -11.67 -4.06
C THR A 608 0.51 -11.27 -2.59
N VAL A 609 1.57 -11.69 -1.89
CA VAL A 609 1.81 -11.42 -0.46
C VAL A 609 3.30 -11.14 -0.25
N LEU A 610 3.61 -10.10 0.52
CA LEU A 610 4.93 -9.84 1.11
C LEU A 610 4.90 -10.15 2.61
N LEU A 611 6.00 -10.66 3.17
CA LEU A 611 6.26 -10.86 4.60
C LEU A 611 7.62 -10.25 5.00
N ASP A 612 7.66 -9.44 6.05
CA ASP A 612 8.89 -8.97 6.70
C ASP A 612 8.99 -9.53 8.14
N PRO A 613 9.91 -10.49 8.40
CA PRO A 613 10.14 -11.06 9.73
C PRO A 613 11.13 -10.23 10.55
N THR A 614 10.72 -9.75 11.72
CA THR A 614 11.52 -8.86 12.58
C THR A 614 11.52 -9.31 14.04
N TYR A 615 12.53 -8.89 14.79
CA TYR A 615 12.46 -8.90 16.26
C TYR A 615 11.41 -7.90 16.74
N LYS A 616 10.78 -8.20 17.87
CA LYS A 616 9.79 -7.31 18.48
C LYS A 616 10.42 -6.01 19.02
N ASP A 617 10.45 -4.97 18.19
CA ASP A 617 10.82 -3.59 18.55
C ASP A 617 9.60 -2.67 18.51
N VAL A 618 9.37 -1.90 19.57
CA VAL A 618 8.18 -1.04 19.74
C VAL A 618 8.06 0.02 18.64
N ASN A 619 9.19 0.54 18.15
CA ASN A 619 9.23 1.60 17.15
C ASN A 619 8.93 1.04 15.75
N PHE A 620 9.50 -0.12 15.41
CA PHE A 620 9.16 -0.85 14.20
C PHE A 620 7.69 -1.31 14.21
N GLU A 621 7.23 -1.90 15.31
CA GLU A 621 5.85 -2.37 15.49
C GLU A 621 4.81 -1.25 15.26
N ALA A 622 5.13 0.00 15.65
CA ALA A 622 4.27 1.16 15.41
C ALA A 622 4.24 1.61 13.93
N GLY A 623 5.31 1.38 13.17
CA GLY A 623 5.40 1.73 11.76
C GLY A 623 4.57 0.83 10.83
N ILE A 624 4.33 -0.43 11.23
CA ILE A 624 3.65 -1.46 10.42
C ILE A 624 2.24 -1.01 9.96
N THR A 625 1.33 -0.70 10.88
CA THR A 625 -0.06 -0.34 10.50
C THR A 625 -0.11 0.99 9.73
N SER A 626 0.82 1.90 10.04
CA SER A 626 0.96 3.20 9.39
C SER A 626 1.42 3.08 7.94
N SER A 627 2.32 2.15 7.60
CA SER A 627 2.64 1.80 6.21
C SER A 627 1.49 1.08 5.51
N GLY A 628 0.64 0.37 6.26
CA GLY A 628 -0.47 -0.41 5.72
C GLY A 628 -0.16 -1.89 5.49
N TRP A 629 0.95 -2.34 6.04
CA TRP A 629 1.19 -3.74 6.28
C TRP A 629 0.39 -4.18 7.52
N TYR A 630 0.04 -5.46 7.58
CA TYR A 630 -0.70 -6.07 8.68
C TYR A 630 0.28 -6.74 9.64
N LYS A 631 0.31 -6.28 10.88
CA LYS A 631 1.07 -6.91 11.96
C LYS A 631 0.52 -8.31 12.26
N ILE A 632 1.41 -9.30 12.32
CA ILE A 632 1.15 -10.68 12.74
C ILE A 632 2.14 -11.10 13.83
N LYS A 633 1.76 -12.08 14.66
CA LYS A 633 2.72 -12.78 15.52
C LYS A 633 3.51 -13.77 14.65
N LEU A 634 4.81 -13.92 14.91
CA LEU A 634 5.61 -15.04 14.41
C LEU A 634 6.05 -15.91 15.61
N PRO A 635 6.47 -17.17 15.37
CA PRO A 635 7.10 -18.00 16.40
C PRO A 635 8.26 -17.27 17.10
N ASN A 636 8.47 -17.51 18.40
CA ASN A 636 9.58 -16.92 19.14
C ASN A 636 10.92 -17.48 18.63
N SER A 637 11.99 -16.68 18.54
CA SER A 637 13.35 -17.23 18.39
C SER A 637 13.97 -17.55 19.74
N HIS A 638 15.05 -18.34 19.75
CA HIS A 638 15.68 -18.84 20.96
C HIS A 638 17.14 -18.44 21.01
N ILE A 639 17.48 -17.51 21.92
CA ILE A 639 18.77 -16.82 21.92
C ILE A 639 19.49 -16.95 23.27
N ILE A 640 20.71 -17.46 23.23
CA ILE A 640 21.66 -17.44 24.35
C ILE A 640 22.40 -16.11 24.35
N ASP A 641 22.53 -15.49 25.53
CA ASP A 641 23.42 -14.35 25.77
C ASP A 641 24.74 -14.86 26.39
N LEU A 642 25.82 -14.78 25.63
CA LEU A 642 27.16 -15.19 26.04
C LEU A 642 27.97 -14.05 26.67
N ARG A 643 27.46 -12.80 26.68
CA ARG A 643 28.18 -11.65 27.26
C ARG A 643 28.56 -11.82 28.74
N PRO A 644 27.75 -12.45 29.61
CA PRO A 644 28.16 -12.74 31.00
C PRO A 644 29.26 -13.80 31.12
N PHE A 645 29.55 -14.53 30.03
CA PHE A 645 30.40 -15.73 30.00
C PHE A 645 31.64 -15.56 29.11
N GLN A 646 31.96 -14.33 28.68
CA GLN A 646 33.17 -14.06 27.89
C GLN A 646 34.42 -14.49 28.66
N ASN A 647 35.35 -15.15 27.96
CA ASN A 647 36.58 -15.75 28.51
C ASN A 647 36.37 -16.89 29.55
N GLN A 648 35.15 -17.39 29.75
CA GLN A 648 34.88 -18.58 30.58
C GLN A 648 34.89 -19.85 29.72
N THR A 649 35.09 -21.02 30.35
CA THR A 649 35.02 -22.30 29.62
C THR A 649 33.57 -22.73 29.39
N SER A 650 33.35 -23.62 28.41
CA SER A 650 32.03 -24.24 28.23
C SER A 650 31.56 -25.02 29.47
N THR A 651 32.48 -25.57 30.26
CA THR A 651 32.18 -26.23 31.54
C THR A 651 31.58 -25.24 32.54
N ASP A 652 32.14 -24.03 32.62
CA ASP A 652 31.66 -22.98 33.51
C ASP A 652 30.28 -22.48 33.08
N TYR A 653 30.08 -22.28 31.78
CA TYR A 653 28.78 -21.93 31.19
C TYR A 653 27.70 -22.97 31.55
N PHE A 654 27.91 -24.25 31.22
CA PHE A 654 26.91 -25.30 31.48
C PHE A 654 26.65 -25.48 32.99
N LYS A 655 27.69 -25.33 33.83
CA LYS A 655 27.56 -25.32 35.30
C LYS A 655 26.73 -24.13 35.80
N ALA A 656 26.94 -22.93 35.27
CA ALA A 656 26.22 -21.72 35.65
C ALA A 656 24.72 -21.79 35.30
N ILE A 657 24.38 -22.29 34.10
CA ILE A 657 22.98 -22.53 33.70
C ILE A 657 22.38 -23.83 34.28
N LYS A 658 23.13 -24.57 35.12
CA LYS A 658 22.75 -25.85 35.72
C LYS A 658 22.38 -26.96 34.72
N TYR A 659 22.90 -26.88 33.48
CA TYR A 659 22.62 -27.84 32.42
C TYR A 659 23.48 -29.10 32.57
N ARG A 660 22.84 -30.25 32.68
CA ARG A 660 23.51 -31.56 32.65
C ARG A 660 23.81 -31.94 31.20
N THR A 661 25.10 -32.01 30.85
CA THR A 661 25.54 -32.33 29.48
C THR A 661 24.96 -33.67 29.00
N GLN A 662 24.59 -33.70 27.72
CA GLN A 662 23.92 -34.85 27.07
C GLN A 662 24.89 -35.63 26.17
N ASP A 663 26.19 -35.33 26.22
CA ASP A 663 27.21 -35.83 25.32
C ASP A 663 27.87 -37.16 25.74
N ASN A 664 27.47 -37.74 26.88
CA ASN A 664 28.03 -39.00 27.40
C ASN A 664 27.93 -40.16 26.41
N SER A 665 26.74 -40.45 25.86
CA SER A 665 26.54 -41.57 24.94
C SER A 665 27.31 -41.40 23.61
N PHE A 666 27.56 -40.15 23.21
CA PHE A 666 28.34 -39.82 22.01
C PHE A 666 29.84 -40.01 22.28
N LYS A 667 30.35 -39.54 23.43
CA LYS A 667 31.75 -39.76 23.88
C LYS A 667 32.07 -41.25 24.07
N GLN A 668 31.16 -42.01 24.66
CA GLN A 668 31.31 -43.46 24.87
C GLN A 668 31.39 -44.25 23.56
N ALA A 669 30.80 -43.75 22.47
CA ALA A 669 30.91 -44.32 21.13
C ALA A 669 32.06 -43.68 20.31
N HIS A 670 33.06 -43.08 20.97
CA HIS A 670 34.19 -42.38 20.36
C HIS A 670 33.79 -41.33 19.30
N GLY A 671 32.64 -40.67 19.51
CA GLY A 671 32.07 -39.72 18.57
C GLY A 671 32.98 -38.52 18.28
N GLN A 672 33.08 -38.16 17.00
CA GLN A 672 33.95 -37.12 16.48
C GLN A 672 33.13 -35.88 16.10
N VAL A 673 33.61 -34.71 16.51
CA VAL A 673 33.09 -33.40 16.11
C VAL A 673 33.99 -32.85 15.01
N ILE A 674 33.42 -32.57 13.84
CA ILE A 674 34.18 -32.11 12.67
C ILE A 674 33.61 -30.76 12.23
N GLU A 675 34.28 -29.66 12.60
CA GLU A 675 34.05 -28.36 11.98
C GLU A 675 35.00 -28.21 10.78
N THR A 676 34.47 -27.81 9.62
CA THR A 676 35.27 -27.60 8.40
C THR A 676 34.86 -26.35 7.64
N ASN A 677 35.84 -25.74 6.98
CA ASN A 677 35.65 -24.64 6.03
C ASN A 677 35.84 -25.13 4.58
N VAL A 678 35.88 -26.44 4.35
CA VAL A 678 36.01 -27.06 3.02
C VAL A 678 34.62 -27.38 2.49
N PHE A 679 34.13 -26.56 1.57
CA PHE A 679 32.87 -26.73 0.88
C PHE A 679 33.13 -27.35 -0.50
N ASN A 680 33.40 -28.64 -0.52
CA ASN A 680 33.45 -29.49 -1.71
C ASN A 680 32.09 -30.14 -1.98
N TYR A 681 31.93 -30.81 -3.13
CA TYR A 681 30.70 -31.51 -3.49
C TYR A 681 30.25 -32.49 -2.39
N GLU A 682 31.19 -33.26 -1.85
CA GLU A 682 30.93 -34.33 -0.89
C GLU A 682 30.32 -33.79 0.42
N ASN A 683 30.95 -32.79 1.04
CA ASN A 683 30.45 -32.19 2.28
C ASN A 683 29.12 -31.43 2.05
N CYS A 684 28.96 -30.78 0.88
CA CYS A 684 27.76 -30.03 0.56
C CYS A 684 26.57 -30.94 0.27
N GLN A 685 26.77 -32.03 -0.47
CA GLN A 685 25.76 -33.05 -0.72
C GLN A 685 25.34 -33.74 0.58
N GLU A 686 26.27 -34.00 1.50
CA GLU A 686 25.94 -34.63 2.79
C GLU A 686 25.11 -33.73 3.73
N ILE A 687 25.35 -32.41 3.71
CA ILE A 687 24.45 -31.44 4.37
C ILE A 687 23.02 -31.58 3.82
N ILE A 688 22.86 -31.72 2.49
CA ILE A 688 21.55 -31.88 1.86
C ILE A 688 20.91 -33.23 2.19
N ASN A 689 21.65 -34.34 2.09
CA ASN A 689 21.19 -35.69 2.45
C ASN A 689 20.59 -35.70 3.87
N MET A 690 21.34 -35.14 4.83
CA MET A 690 20.96 -35.09 6.23
C MET A 690 19.82 -34.10 6.52
N ASN A 691 19.69 -33.02 5.75
CA ASN A 691 18.56 -32.09 5.82
C ASN A 691 17.26 -32.70 5.25
N GLN A 692 17.38 -33.49 4.17
CA GLN A 692 16.25 -34.21 3.57
C GLN A 692 15.62 -35.21 4.55
N ASN A 693 16.41 -35.89 5.40
CA ASN A 693 15.90 -36.75 6.46
C ASN A 693 14.92 -36.02 7.40
N ILE A 694 15.19 -34.75 7.73
CA ILE A 694 14.27 -33.92 8.53
C ILE A 694 13.03 -33.55 7.70
N SER A 695 13.20 -33.18 6.42
CA SER A 695 12.08 -32.85 5.52
C SER A 695 11.09 -34.01 5.37
N GLN A 696 11.60 -35.22 5.15
CA GLN A 696 10.81 -36.45 5.03
C GLN A 696 10.09 -36.81 6.33
N ASN A 697 10.76 -36.70 7.49
CA ASN A 697 10.14 -36.96 8.79
C ASN A 697 9.01 -35.95 9.12
N ARG A 698 9.18 -34.67 8.73
CA ARG A 698 8.08 -33.69 8.84
C ARG A 698 6.89 -34.09 7.99
N GLN A 699 7.09 -34.53 6.75
CA GLN A 699 5.99 -35.01 5.90
C GLN A 699 5.31 -36.28 6.45
N SER A 700 6.06 -37.25 6.96
CA SER A 700 5.48 -38.48 7.53
C SER A 700 4.67 -38.22 8.80
N SER A 701 5.07 -37.22 9.60
CA SER A 701 4.30 -36.70 10.74
C SER A 701 3.13 -35.76 10.36
N GLY A 702 2.85 -35.58 9.06
CA GLY A 702 1.75 -34.74 8.58
C GLY A 702 2.02 -33.24 8.66
N GLN A 703 3.23 -32.82 9.00
CA GLN A 703 3.66 -31.42 8.92
C GLN A 703 4.07 -31.06 7.48
N SER A 704 3.85 -29.81 7.10
CA SER A 704 4.35 -29.29 5.83
C SER A 704 5.88 -29.15 5.83
N GLN A 705 6.51 -29.29 4.66
CA GLN A 705 7.95 -29.11 4.44
C GLN A 705 8.45 -27.69 4.83
N GLN A 706 9.75 -27.44 4.69
CA GLN A 706 10.31 -26.08 4.72
C GLN A 706 9.71 -25.19 3.60
N LEU A 707 10.10 -23.91 3.54
CA LEU A 707 9.58 -22.95 2.54
C LEU A 707 10.01 -23.32 1.11
N LEU A 708 11.25 -23.81 0.97
CA LEU A 708 11.85 -24.54 -0.16
C LEU A 708 12.88 -25.51 0.43
N GLN A 709 13.54 -26.32 -0.41
CA GLN A 709 14.70 -27.12 -0.03
C GLN A 709 15.97 -26.53 -0.68
N PRO A 710 17.12 -26.49 0.01
CA PRO A 710 18.39 -26.12 -0.61
C PRO A 710 18.97 -27.30 -1.41
N ASP A 711 19.84 -27.01 -2.37
CA ASP A 711 20.64 -27.99 -3.10
C ASP A 711 22.13 -27.86 -2.74
N TRP A 712 22.95 -28.82 -3.21
CA TRP A 712 24.38 -28.85 -2.87
C TRP A 712 25.13 -27.65 -3.47
N GLU A 713 24.69 -27.11 -4.62
CA GLU A 713 25.32 -25.97 -5.29
C GLU A 713 25.12 -24.68 -4.46
N PHE A 714 23.95 -24.50 -3.85
CA PHE A 714 23.70 -23.43 -2.91
C PHE A 714 24.60 -23.53 -1.66
N ILE A 715 24.76 -24.72 -1.06
CA ILE A 715 25.68 -24.91 0.08
C ILE A 715 27.14 -24.68 -0.33
N TYR A 716 27.55 -25.17 -1.50
CA TYR A 716 28.88 -24.93 -2.08
C TYR A 716 29.13 -23.43 -2.25
N ASN A 717 28.18 -22.70 -2.83
CA ASN A 717 28.26 -21.26 -3.01
C ASN A 717 28.25 -20.50 -1.67
N LEU A 718 27.54 -20.96 -0.64
CA LEU A 718 27.58 -20.35 0.71
C LEU A 718 29.00 -20.40 1.31
N GLY A 719 29.76 -21.45 1.00
CA GLY A 719 31.15 -21.61 1.41
C GLY A 719 32.17 -20.87 0.57
N ASN A 720 31.97 -20.83 -0.75
CA ASN A 720 33.01 -20.43 -1.71
C ASN A 720 32.76 -19.07 -2.38
N PHE A 721 31.53 -18.55 -2.40
CA PHE A 721 31.18 -17.30 -3.05
C PHE A 721 31.12 -16.13 -2.05
N SER A 722 31.91 -15.07 -2.28
CA SER A 722 32.05 -13.88 -1.41
C SER A 722 32.36 -14.19 0.08
N ASN A 723 32.91 -15.37 0.40
CA ASN A 723 33.07 -15.85 1.79
C ASN A 723 34.51 -15.74 2.35
N GLU A 724 35.33 -14.82 1.83
CA GLU A 724 36.78 -14.71 2.13
C GLU A 724 37.11 -14.73 3.63
N LYS A 725 36.28 -14.08 4.46
CA LYS A 725 36.44 -13.99 5.92
C LYS A 725 35.91 -15.21 6.70
N LYS A 726 35.59 -16.32 6.02
CA LYS A 726 35.10 -17.59 6.61
C LYS A 726 33.89 -17.42 7.54
N TYR A 727 32.93 -16.61 7.09
CA TYR A 727 31.70 -16.35 7.82
C TYR A 727 30.78 -17.57 7.96
N ARG A 728 30.99 -18.59 7.13
CA ARG A 728 30.22 -19.84 7.14
C ARG A 728 31.16 -21.04 7.23
N SER A 729 30.85 -21.98 8.12
CA SER A 729 31.50 -23.29 8.24
C SER A 729 30.46 -24.41 8.30
N LEU A 730 30.88 -25.62 7.97
CA LEU A 730 30.08 -26.84 8.10
C LEU A 730 30.45 -27.54 9.41
N LEU A 731 29.46 -28.04 10.14
CA LEU A 731 29.66 -28.86 11.33
C LEU A 731 29.02 -30.23 11.11
N PHE A 732 29.78 -31.30 11.40
CA PHE A 732 29.31 -32.68 11.37
C PHE A 732 29.58 -33.37 12.71
N LEU A 733 28.66 -34.23 13.12
CA LEU A 733 28.86 -35.21 14.20
C LEU A 733 28.97 -36.60 13.57
N LYS A 734 30.05 -37.33 13.89
CA LYS A 734 30.36 -38.64 13.34
C LYS A 734 30.46 -39.70 14.44
N VAL A 735 29.90 -40.89 14.22
CA VAL A 735 30.04 -42.06 15.10
C VAL A 735 30.14 -43.30 14.22
N ASP A 736 30.95 -44.30 14.59
CA ASP A 736 31.11 -45.54 13.82
C ASP A 736 31.46 -45.31 12.32
N ASN A 737 32.22 -44.24 12.04
CA ASN A 737 32.54 -43.69 10.71
C ASN A 737 31.34 -43.17 9.87
N GLN A 738 30.11 -43.19 10.40
CA GLN A 738 28.91 -42.60 9.79
C GLN A 738 28.65 -41.17 10.32
N ILE A 739 28.17 -40.26 9.47
CA ILE A 739 27.68 -38.93 9.89
C ILE A 739 26.24 -39.09 10.43
N ILE A 740 25.99 -38.58 11.63
CA ILE A 740 24.71 -38.75 12.35
C ILE A 740 23.93 -37.44 12.52
N ALA A 741 24.61 -36.30 12.44
CA ALA A 741 24.02 -34.97 12.43
C ALA A 741 24.94 -33.99 11.70
N SER A 742 24.35 -32.92 11.14
CA SER A 742 25.08 -31.85 10.46
C SER A 742 24.37 -30.51 10.54
N CYS A 743 25.08 -29.40 10.33
CA CYS A 743 24.50 -28.08 10.10
C CYS A 743 25.47 -27.12 9.42
N VAL A 744 24.95 -26.00 8.90
CA VAL A 744 25.74 -24.85 8.48
C VAL A 744 25.75 -23.80 9.61
N ILE A 745 26.95 -23.42 10.05
CA ILE A 745 27.16 -22.36 11.04
C ILE A 745 27.28 -21.03 10.30
N PHE A 746 26.56 -20.00 10.75
CA PHE A 746 26.61 -18.65 10.19
C PHE A 746 27.09 -17.64 11.24
N ARG A 747 28.24 -17.01 11.00
CA ARG A 747 28.85 -15.97 11.86
C ARG A 747 28.45 -14.60 11.36
N LEU A 748 27.36 -14.06 11.92
CA LEU A 748 26.71 -12.84 11.41
C LEU A 748 27.43 -11.55 11.82
N GLY A 749 28.31 -11.61 12.82
CA GLY A 749 28.90 -10.47 13.53
C GLY A 749 28.93 -10.76 15.03
N ASP A 750 28.26 -9.94 15.85
CA ASP A 750 28.06 -10.21 17.29
C ASP A 750 27.24 -11.49 17.57
N THR A 751 26.53 -12.00 16.56
CA THR A 751 25.61 -13.16 16.66
C THR A 751 26.07 -14.31 15.77
N MET A 752 25.93 -15.54 16.24
CA MET A 752 26.08 -16.76 15.45
C MET A 752 24.75 -17.55 15.38
N THR A 753 24.52 -18.29 14.30
CA THR A 753 23.42 -19.27 14.20
C THR A 753 23.89 -20.63 13.67
N SER A 754 23.02 -21.63 13.81
CA SER A 754 23.18 -22.98 13.28
C SER A 754 21.89 -23.32 12.52
N ASP A 755 21.95 -23.19 11.20
CA ASP A 755 20.83 -23.36 10.27
C ASP A 755 21.12 -24.50 9.27
N ILE A 756 20.15 -24.82 8.41
CA ILE A 756 20.23 -25.95 7.46
C ILE A 756 20.67 -27.25 8.19
N GLN A 757 20.05 -27.50 9.34
CA GLN A 757 20.36 -28.64 10.19
C GLN A 757 19.91 -29.96 9.53
N GLY A 758 20.62 -31.05 9.82
CA GLY A 758 20.34 -32.39 9.36
C GLY A 758 20.57 -33.43 10.45
N LEU A 759 19.75 -34.48 10.47
CA LEU A 759 19.75 -35.51 11.51
C LEU A 759 19.38 -36.88 10.92
N ASP A 760 20.18 -37.91 11.20
CA ASP A 760 19.72 -39.30 11.11
C ASP A 760 18.76 -39.55 12.28
N HIS A 761 17.46 -39.66 12.02
CA HIS A 761 16.47 -39.78 13.09
C HIS A 761 16.47 -41.12 13.83
N ALA A 762 17.04 -42.19 13.26
CA ALA A 762 17.18 -43.47 13.92
C ALA A 762 18.36 -43.44 14.92
N ILE A 763 19.51 -42.92 14.47
CA ILE A 763 20.76 -42.94 15.23
C ILE A 763 20.88 -41.73 16.18
N SER A 764 20.39 -40.55 15.79
CA SER A 764 20.49 -39.31 16.61
C SER A 764 19.85 -39.44 17.99
N LYS A 765 18.80 -40.26 18.15
CA LYS A 765 18.16 -40.49 19.46
C LYS A 765 19.08 -41.24 20.43
N LYS A 766 19.86 -42.22 19.95
CA LYS A 766 20.82 -43.03 20.74
C LYS A 766 21.94 -42.15 21.30
N TYR A 767 22.51 -41.30 20.45
CA TYR A 767 23.68 -40.47 20.78
C TYR A 767 23.33 -39.01 21.15
N LYS A 768 22.04 -38.68 21.33
CA LYS A 768 21.52 -37.34 21.66
C LYS A 768 22.02 -36.22 20.72
N ALA A 769 22.23 -36.54 19.44
CA ALA A 769 23.03 -35.74 18.51
C ALA A 769 22.59 -34.27 18.38
N TYR A 770 21.29 -33.99 18.45
CA TYR A 770 20.76 -32.61 18.47
C TYR A 770 21.29 -31.77 19.66
N PHE A 771 21.28 -32.35 20.87
CA PHE A 771 21.84 -31.69 22.06
C PHE A 771 23.36 -31.59 21.99
N VAL A 772 24.05 -32.60 21.44
CA VAL A 772 25.51 -32.53 21.19
C VAL A 772 25.81 -31.37 20.25
N MET A 773 25.11 -31.24 19.12
CA MET A 773 25.28 -30.17 18.15
C MET A 773 25.08 -28.79 18.78
N MET A 774 24.04 -28.59 19.60
CA MET A 774 23.85 -27.33 20.34
C MET A 774 25.00 -27.07 21.34
N GLN A 775 25.49 -28.09 22.05
CA GLN A 775 26.64 -27.96 22.96
C GLN A 775 27.93 -27.56 22.21
N GLU A 776 28.19 -28.11 21.01
CA GLU A 776 29.35 -27.74 20.19
C GLU A 776 29.23 -26.33 19.61
N VAL A 777 28.05 -25.90 19.15
CA VAL A 777 27.82 -24.52 18.70
C VAL A 777 28.04 -23.52 19.85
N ILE A 778 27.67 -23.87 21.09
CA ILE A 778 27.99 -23.06 22.29
C ILE A 778 29.49 -23.00 22.57
N LYS A 779 30.20 -24.13 22.50
CA LYS A 779 31.67 -24.18 22.63
C LYS A 779 32.37 -23.31 21.58
N ILE A 780 31.92 -23.35 20.33
CA ILE A 780 32.42 -22.53 19.22
C ILE A 780 32.19 -21.04 19.50
N GLY A 781 30.99 -20.65 19.94
CA GLY A 781 30.68 -19.24 20.22
C GLY A 781 31.47 -18.66 21.39
N LEU A 782 31.68 -19.44 22.46
CA LEU A 782 32.55 -19.06 23.59
C LEU A 782 34.01 -18.93 23.15
N ARG A 783 34.54 -19.91 22.39
CA ARG A 783 35.90 -19.91 21.81
C ARG A 783 36.17 -18.69 20.94
N GLU A 784 35.16 -18.21 20.22
CA GLU A 784 35.27 -17.09 19.27
C GLU A 784 34.82 -15.74 19.84
N GLY A 785 34.47 -15.66 21.13
CA GLY A 785 34.06 -14.41 21.77
C GLY A 785 32.74 -13.83 21.26
N VAL A 786 31.90 -14.65 20.63
CA VAL A 786 30.58 -14.26 20.11
C VAL A 786 29.67 -13.85 21.28
N LYS A 787 28.81 -12.84 21.07
CA LYS A 787 27.94 -12.30 22.14
C LYS A 787 26.61 -13.02 22.23
N PHE A 788 26.08 -13.50 21.10
CA PHE A 788 24.78 -14.16 21.04
C PHE A 788 24.82 -15.41 20.16
N ILE A 789 24.13 -16.47 20.58
CA ILE A 789 23.81 -17.62 19.71
C ILE A 789 22.30 -17.69 19.57
N ASP A 790 21.82 -17.62 18.34
CA ASP A 790 20.40 -17.71 18.00
C ASP A 790 20.15 -19.02 17.25
N PHE A 791 19.40 -19.93 17.89
CA PHE A 791 19.06 -21.24 17.35
C PHE A 791 17.75 -21.26 16.54
N GLY A 792 17.12 -20.11 16.30
CA GLY A 792 15.87 -20.05 15.55
C GLY A 792 14.65 -20.59 16.32
N PRO A 793 13.47 -20.66 15.68
CA PRO A 793 12.21 -20.72 16.40
C PRO A 793 11.68 -22.10 16.84
N THR A 794 12.10 -23.19 16.20
CA THR A 794 11.57 -24.54 16.48
C THR A 794 12.03 -25.10 17.83
N THR A 795 11.41 -26.17 18.33
CA THR A 795 11.96 -27.00 19.42
C THR A 795 12.25 -26.25 20.74
N GLU A 796 11.35 -25.35 21.15
CA GLU A 796 11.47 -24.44 22.31
C GLU A 796 12.01 -25.13 23.58
N GLU A 797 11.41 -26.23 24.03
CA GLU A 797 11.79 -26.97 25.25
C GLU A 797 13.29 -27.33 25.30
N ALA A 798 13.82 -27.92 24.23
CA ALA A 798 15.22 -28.35 24.17
C ALA A 798 16.20 -27.16 24.18
N LYS A 799 15.77 -26.02 23.64
CA LYS A 799 16.56 -24.79 23.55
C LYS A 799 16.55 -24.02 24.87
N VAL A 800 15.39 -23.87 25.50
CA VAL A 800 15.27 -23.28 26.84
C VAL A 800 16.08 -24.09 27.86
N THR A 801 16.05 -25.43 27.76
CA THR A 801 16.83 -26.33 28.63
C THR A 801 18.34 -26.09 28.54
N ILE A 802 18.88 -25.70 27.38
CA ILE A 802 20.32 -25.37 27.20
C ILE A 802 20.63 -23.87 27.35
N GLY A 803 19.74 -23.10 27.99
CA GLY A 803 19.99 -21.72 28.40
C GLY A 803 19.56 -20.64 27.38
N CYS A 804 18.75 -20.97 26.38
CA CYS A 804 18.16 -19.97 25.49
C CYS A 804 17.05 -19.16 26.18
N ASN A 805 17.09 -17.85 26.02
CA ASN A 805 15.95 -16.98 26.29
C ASN A 805 14.95 -17.04 25.13
N VAL A 806 13.66 -17.01 25.44
CA VAL A 806 12.57 -16.95 24.45
C VAL A 806 12.39 -15.51 23.98
N VAL A 807 12.73 -15.21 22.73
CA VAL A 807 12.73 -13.86 22.14
C VAL A 807 11.58 -13.72 21.13
N PRO A 808 10.55 -12.89 21.40
CA PRO A 808 9.38 -12.81 20.54
C PRO A 808 9.70 -12.16 19.17
N LEU A 809 9.21 -12.78 18.09
CA LEU A 809 9.27 -12.23 16.74
C LEU A 809 7.94 -11.59 16.33
N CYS A 810 8.03 -10.55 15.50
CA CYS A 810 6.92 -9.83 14.90
C CYS A 810 7.03 -9.92 13.37
N GLY A 811 5.97 -10.35 12.70
CA GLY A 811 5.89 -10.29 11.25
C GLY A 811 5.06 -9.09 10.80
N SER A 812 5.37 -8.53 9.64
CA SER A 812 4.45 -7.65 8.92
C SER A 812 4.13 -8.23 7.55
N ILE A 813 2.86 -8.21 7.15
CA ILE A 813 2.38 -8.77 5.87
C ILE A 813 1.72 -7.70 5.01
N TYR A 814 2.08 -7.61 3.72
CA TYR A 814 1.35 -6.80 2.74
C TYR A 814 0.76 -7.65 1.61
N PRO A 815 -0.58 -7.78 1.54
CA PRO A 815 -1.24 -8.40 0.39
C PRO A 815 -1.44 -7.37 -0.72
N LYS A 816 -1.13 -7.75 -1.96
CA LYS A 816 -1.41 -6.96 -3.18
C LYS A 816 -2.89 -6.64 -3.33
N ASN A 817 -3.77 -7.62 -3.08
CA ASN A 817 -5.20 -7.39 -2.96
C ASN A 817 -5.56 -7.08 -1.49
N LYS A 818 -5.93 -5.83 -1.21
CA LYS A 818 -6.25 -5.34 0.14
C LYS A 818 -7.40 -6.10 0.82
N PHE A 819 -8.34 -6.65 0.04
CA PHE A 819 -9.44 -7.46 0.57
C PHE A 819 -8.99 -8.80 1.18
N LEU A 820 -7.83 -9.33 0.77
CA LEU A 820 -7.26 -10.55 1.36
C LEU A 820 -6.58 -10.29 2.72
N GLY A 821 -6.35 -9.04 3.11
CA GLY A 821 -5.63 -8.67 4.34
C GLY A 821 -6.23 -9.24 5.63
N PRO A 822 -7.54 -9.07 5.90
CA PRO A 822 -8.19 -9.68 7.05
C PRO A 822 -8.10 -11.22 7.05
N ILE A 823 -8.24 -11.85 5.87
CA ILE A 823 -8.21 -13.30 5.70
C ILE A 823 -6.80 -13.84 5.99
N ILE A 824 -5.76 -13.25 5.38
CA ILE A 824 -4.37 -13.65 5.58
C ILE A 824 -3.92 -13.36 7.02
N LYS A 825 -4.36 -12.26 7.63
CA LYS A 825 -4.08 -11.97 9.05
C LYS A 825 -4.73 -13.00 9.97
N PHE A 826 -5.97 -13.41 9.70
CA PHE A 826 -6.64 -14.46 10.45
C PHE A 826 -5.92 -15.80 10.28
N ALA A 827 -5.61 -16.21 9.04
CA ALA A 827 -4.87 -17.44 8.76
C ALA A 827 -3.50 -17.48 9.44
N ALA A 828 -2.73 -16.38 9.35
CA ALA A 828 -1.44 -16.25 10.04
C ALA A 828 -1.55 -16.34 11.57
N SER A 829 -2.67 -15.90 12.17
CA SER A 829 -2.93 -16.09 13.61
C SER A 829 -3.38 -17.50 13.99
N LYS A 830 -3.43 -18.43 13.04
CA LYS A 830 -3.77 -19.85 13.19
C LYS A 830 -2.67 -20.80 12.70
N VAL A 831 -1.47 -20.28 12.41
CA VAL A 831 -0.29 -21.10 12.15
C VAL A 831 0.39 -21.38 13.49
N ASP A 832 0.01 -22.50 14.11
CA ASP A 832 0.81 -23.11 15.18
C ASP A 832 2.09 -23.72 14.57
N VAL A 833 3.22 -23.67 15.31
CA VAL A 833 4.58 -24.04 14.85
C VAL A 833 5.34 -24.75 15.96
#